data_AF-A0A8C0NVD4-F1
#
_entry.id   AF-A0A8C0NVD4-F1
#
_cell.length_a   1.000
_cell.length_b   1.000
_cell.length_c   1.000
_cell.angle_alpha   90.00
_cell.angle_beta   90.00
_cell.angle_gamma   90.00
#
_symmetry.space_group_name_H-M   'P 1'
#
loop_
_entity.id
_entity.type
_entity.pdbx_description
1 polymer ?
#
loop_
_entity_poly.entity_id
_entity_poly.type
_entity_poly.pdbx_seq_one_letter_code
_entity_poly.pdbx_strand_id
1 'polypeptide(L)'
;MKMMLAFLSWHLMALDLIALESAILLLTTPSCGHSSIFLENFSLLPTDPSSSYIRNQRLFLKDYLLLQPTHQSGNLIIMESHALLYVFNRCRNQDIVVITDRLDCYYYSLVPGVHKIIQGAFLGWQVVMASGPNMTAPICLVENYNMQLSVNPTAIQILEKISQPVVVVAIVGLYRTGKSYLMNRLGGQNRGFPLGSTVQSKTKGIWMWCVPHPTKPNHTLVLLDTEGLGDVEKGDLKNDSWIFALAVLLCSTFVYNSLGTINHQALEQLHYVTELTELIRAKSSPKRDEIEDSAEFVSFFPDFIWAVRDFTLELRLNDHPITEDEYLENALKLISGKNSRIQASNKPRECIRHFFPKRKCFVFDRPTNDTKLLANIENIPENELDPNFRTQSNNFCSYIFTHARIKTLREGLMVTGNRLRTLVVTYVDTINTGAVPCLENAVTTLAQLENSEAVQKAASHYSEQMAQRLKLPTDTLQELLGVHADCEREAIAVFMEHSFKDENQTFQKTLVELIKDKKEHFLQQNEEASVKYCQSILDQISKPLMESISAGTFSAPGGHKLYRQAKESIEWDYSQVPRKGVKANEVLQGFLLSQASIEESIWQADKALSDGEKAIAAERACKEAAEREQNLLKQKLLEQEQQIEAQQRSLQENIAQLEKKLERERENIIKEQNMMLEHKLKVQRDLLNEGFRKKSEEMNEEIRQLKYRIETTENSPSFLQVLERFGSEIVSIFTSPGRIIGNIIKGVSSLFKKN
;
A
#
# COMPACT_ATOMS: atom_id res chain seq x y z
N MET A 1 -21.08 24.30 10.61
CA MET A 1 -20.54 24.82 11.89
C MET A 1 -21.21 24.21 13.14
N LYS A 2 -22.55 24.15 13.26
CA LYS A 2 -23.21 23.47 14.41
C LYS A 2 -23.02 21.94 14.46
N MET A 3 -22.84 21.26 13.32
CA MET A 3 -22.50 19.83 13.27
C MET A 3 -21.06 19.52 13.71
N MET A 4 -20.13 20.47 13.52
CA MET A 4 -18.72 20.33 13.92
C MET A 4 -18.56 20.45 15.45
N LEU A 5 -19.39 21.30 16.08
CA LEU A 5 -19.44 21.45 17.55
C LEU A 5 -20.06 20.24 18.25
N ALA A 6 -21.03 19.56 17.61
CA ALA A 6 -21.60 18.30 18.14
C ALA A 6 -20.60 17.13 18.06
N PHE A 7 -19.78 17.07 17.01
CA PHE A 7 -18.75 16.04 16.83
C PHE A 7 -17.58 16.18 17.82
N LEU A 8 -17.17 17.42 18.10
CA LEU A 8 -16.19 17.75 19.13
C LEU A 8 -16.71 17.47 20.56
N SER A 9 -17.99 17.74 20.83
CA SER A 9 -18.61 17.45 22.13
C SER A 9 -18.71 15.95 22.43
N TRP A 10 -18.86 15.09 21.41
CA TRP A 10 -18.97 13.65 21.59
C TRP A 10 -17.59 12.98 21.79
N HIS A 11 -16.54 13.49 21.13
CA HIS A 11 -15.16 13.03 21.34
C HIS A 11 -14.59 13.49 22.69
N LEU A 12 -14.99 14.66 23.19
CA LEU A 12 -14.59 15.15 24.52
C LEU A 12 -15.23 14.34 25.66
N MET A 13 -16.50 13.93 25.54
CA MET A 13 -17.14 13.07 26.56
C MET A 13 -16.55 11.65 26.61
N ALA A 14 -16.07 11.11 25.48
CA ALA A 14 -15.42 9.80 25.44
C ALA A 14 -14.03 9.79 26.11
N LEU A 15 -13.29 10.90 26.03
CA LEU A 15 -11.99 11.07 26.69
C LEU A 15 -12.13 11.27 28.21
N ASP A 16 -13.19 11.97 28.66
CA ASP A 16 -13.49 12.12 30.08
C ASP A 16 -13.97 10.82 30.75
N LEU A 17 -14.67 9.93 30.01
CA LEU A 17 -15.09 8.61 30.51
C LEU A 17 -13.90 7.64 30.72
N ILE A 18 -12.91 7.68 29.82
CA ILE A 18 -11.68 6.87 29.95
C ILE A 18 -10.82 7.38 31.12
N ALA A 19 -10.80 8.70 31.35
CA ALA A 19 -10.12 9.30 32.49
C ALA A 19 -10.83 8.98 33.83
N LEU A 20 -12.17 8.88 33.85
CA LEU A 20 -12.95 8.53 35.03
C LEU A 20 -12.81 7.04 35.41
N GLU A 21 -12.82 6.12 34.44
CA GLU A 21 -12.60 4.68 34.69
C GLU A 21 -11.17 4.41 35.22
N SER A 22 -10.19 5.18 34.76
CA SER A 22 -8.80 5.11 35.24
C SER A 22 -8.63 5.65 36.66
N ALA A 23 -9.48 6.60 37.08
CA ALA A 23 -9.44 7.22 38.41
C ALA A 23 -10.27 6.46 39.47
N ILE A 24 -11.32 5.74 39.06
CA ILE A 24 -12.16 4.94 39.96
C ILE A 24 -11.48 3.61 40.37
N LEU A 25 -10.52 3.11 39.57
CA LEU A 25 -9.76 1.90 39.91
C LEU A 25 -8.64 2.10 40.97
N LEU A 26 -8.36 3.34 41.38
CA LEU A 26 -7.27 3.68 42.32
C LEU A 26 -7.74 4.27 43.66
N LEU A 27 -9.05 4.41 43.89
CA LEU A 27 -9.60 4.99 45.12
C LEU A 27 -10.85 4.25 45.62
N THR A 28 -10.80 2.94 45.83
CA THR A 28 -11.74 2.25 46.73
C THR A 28 -11.11 1.04 47.43
N THR A 29 -10.62 1.22 48.65
CA THR A 29 -10.95 0.38 49.82
C THR A 29 -10.40 1.07 51.08
N PRO A 30 -11.25 1.45 52.04
CA PRO A 30 -10.80 1.85 53.36
C PRO A 30 -10.57 0.62 54.25
N SER A 31 -9.66 0.81 55.19
CA SER A 31 -9.28 -0.07 56.27
C SER A 31 -10.42 -0.57 57.17
N CYS A 32 -10.31 -1.84 57.58
CA CYS A 32 -10.73 -2.48 58.84
C CYS A 32 -12.22 -2.48 59.26
N GLY A 33 -12.75 -3.69 59.50
CA GLY A 33 -13.79 -3.92 60.53
C GLY A 33 -14.80 -5.04 60.27
N HIS A 34 -14.48 -6.25 60.75
CA HIS A 34 -15.40 -7.34 61.16
C HIS A 34 -16.26 -8.15 60.15
N SER A 35 -16.25 -9.46 60.43
CA SER A 35 -17.27 -10.51 60.20
C SER A 35 -17.48 -11.10 58.78
N SER A 36 -16.86 -12.27 58.60
CA SER A 36 -17.53 -13.58 58.39
C SER A 36 -18.04 -13.99 56.99
N ILE A 37 -17.50 -15.14 56.54
CA ILE A 37 -18.08 -16.19 55.65
C ILE A 37 -18.00 -15.97 54.13
N PHE A 38 -17.02 -16.61 53.46
CA PHE A 38 -17.22 -17.75 52.53
C PHE A 38 -15.90 -18.06 51.80
N LEU A 39 -15.21 -19.11 52.24
CA LEU A 39 -14.34 -19.92 51.41
C LEU A 39 -15.22 -20.93 50.69
N GLU A 40 -15.07 -21.09 49.38
CA GLU A 40 -14.94 -22.42 48.75
C GLU A 40 -14.74 -22.33 47.23
N ASN A 41 -13.89 -23.25 46.75
CA ASN A 41 -13.75 -23.73 45.37
C ASN A 41 -12.97 -22.85 44.38
N PHE A 42 -11.69 -23.17 44.18
CA PHE A 42 -11.26 -23.92 42.99
C PHE A 42 -9.78 -24.32 43.14
N SER A 43 -9.58 -25.57 43.52
CA SER A 43 -8.36 -26.34 43.28
C SER A 43 -8.80 -27.55 42.45
N LEU A 44 -8.11 -27.83 41.33
CA LEU A 44 -8.10 -29.02 40.45
C LEU A 44 -7.88 -28.51 39.00
N LEU A 45 -6.71 -28.62 38.36
CA LEU A 45 -6.12 -29.84 37.77
C LEU A 45 -4.71 -29.52 37.20
N PRO A 46 -3.91 -30.52 36.74
CA PRO A 46 -2.46 -30.60 36.90
C PRO A 46 -1.65 -30.39 35.62
N THR A 47 -0.35 -30.39 35.85
CA THR A 47 0.83 -30.33 34.98
C THR A 47 0.98 -31.51 34.01
N ASP A 48 1.28 -31.23 32.72
CA ASP A 48 2.39 -31.88 31.95
C ASP A 48 2.70 -31.15 30.61
N PRO A 49 3.84 -31.39 29.90
CA PRO A 49 4.83 -30.35 29.68
C PRO A 49 5.39 -30.34 28.24
N SER A 50 4.90 -29.45 27.37
CA SER A 50 5.61 -29.19 26.11
C SER A 50 5.18 -27.86 25.49
N SER A 51 5.73 -26.75 25.98
CA SER A 51 5.79 -25.51 25.20
C SER A 51 6.85 -24.58 25.77
N SER A 52 7.77 -24.14 24.92
CA SER A 52 8.92 -23.27 25.19
C SER A 52 8.55 -21.83 25.58
N TYR A 53 7.28 -21.55 25.86
CA TYR A 53 6.77 -20.20 26.10
C TYR A 53 6.97 -19.68 27.54
N ILE A 54 7.19 -20.57 28.53
CA ILE A 54 7.24 -20.20 29.96
C ILE A 54 8.68 -19.89 30.46
N ARG A 55 9.71 -20.03 29.61
CA ARG A 55 11.11 -19.76 30.01
C ARG A 55 11.52 -18.28 29.90
N ASN A 56 10.84 -17.47 29.09
CA ASN A 56 11.20 -16.07 28.86
C ASN A 56 10.55 -15.05 29.81
N GLN A 57 9.49 -15.42 30.54
CA GLN A 57 8.86 -14.49 31.51
C GLN A 57 9.49 -14.55 32.91
N ARG A 58 10.35 -15.54 33.21
CA ARG A 58 11.07 -15.63 34.50
C ARG A 58 12.39 -14.85 34.57
N LEU A 59 12.88 -14.31 33.45
CA LEU A 59 14.11 -13.51 33.41
C LEU A 59 13.86 -11.99 33.45
N PHE A 60 12.65 -11.51 33.18
CA PHE A 60 12.36 -10.07 33.14
C PHE A 60 11.91 -9.47 34.50
N LEU A 61 11.60 -10.31 35.48
CA LEU A 61 11.04 -9.90 36.78
C LEU A 61 12.01 -10.04 37.96
N LYS A 62 13.29 -10.37 37.70
CA LYS A 62 14.30 -10.54 38.75
C LYS A 62 15.20 -9.32 38.99
N ASP A 63 15.20 -8.34 38.08
CA ASP A 63 16.07 -7.15 38.17
C ASP A 63 15.35 -5.87 38.63
N TYR A 64 14.04 -5.93 38.94
CA TYR A 64 13.24 -4.76 39.31
C TYR A 64 12.84 -4.67 40.79
N LEU A 65 13.23 -5.63 41.64
CA LEU A 65 12.83 -5.67 43.05
C LEU A 65 14.03 -5.93 43.97
N LEU A 66 14.93 -4.95 44.10
CA LEU A 66 15.90 -4.87 45.19
C LEU A 66 16.17 -3.41 45.58
N LEU A 67 15.14 -2.70 46.07
CA LEU A 67 15.33 -1.54 46.95
C LEU A 67 14.23 -1.57 48.02
N GLN A 68 14.60 -1.96 49.23
CA GLN A 68 13.75 -1.80 50.42
C GLN A 68 13.61 -0.31 50.79
N PRO A 69 12.47 0.11 51.35
CA PRO A 69 12.21 1.51 51.64
C PRO A 69 12.85 1.93 52.98
N THR A 70 13.53 3.08 52.99
CA THR A 70 13.74 3.85 54.22
C THR A 70 12.74 5.01 54.25
N HIS A 71 12.16 5.22 55.42
CA HIS A 71 11.09 6.16 55.72
C HIS A 71 11.41 7.61 55.32
N GLN A 72 10.32 8.35 55.02
CA GLN A 72 10.17 9.81 54.88
C GLN A 72 10.34 10.41 53.48
N SER A 73 9.22 10.60 52.76
CA SER A 73 8.87 11.84 52.05
C SER A 73 7.56 11.70 51.25
N GLY A 74 6.42 11.64 51.94
CA GLY A 74 5.09 11.57 51.32
C GLY A 74 4.49 12.91 50.87
N ASN A 75 5.21 14.04 51.02
CA ASN A 75 4.64 15.38 50.80
C ASN A 75 5.24 16.18 49.63
N LEU A 76 6.12 15.59 48.81
CA LEU A 76 6.74 16.32 47.68
C LEU A 76 5.99 16.18 46.35
N ILE A 77 5.15 15.14 46.20
CA ILE A 77 4.50 14.81 44.91
C ILE A 77 3.21 15.63 44.67
N ILE A 78 2.62 16.22 45.72
CA ILE A 78 1.35 16.94 45.61
C ILE A 78 1.54 18.44 45.24
N MET A 79 2.75 19.00 45.40
CA MET A 79 3.01 20.39 45.02
C MET A 79 3.40 20.59 43.54
N GLU A 80 3.90 19.57 42.84
CA GLU A 80 4.35 19.70 41.44
C GLU A 80 3.21 19.63 40.41
N SER A 81 2.09 18.98 40.75
CA SER A 81 0.92 18.85 39.87
C SER A 81 0.13 20.16 39.75
N HIS A 82 0.11 21.00 40.79
CA HIS A 82 -0.53 22.32 40.73
C HIS A 82 0.31 23.37 39.98
N ALA A 83 1.65 23.26 39.97
CA ALA A 83 2.52 24.18 39.25
C ALA A 83 2.44 24.00 37.73
N LEU A 84 2.39 22.75 37.25
CA LEU A 84 2.26 22.44 35.82
C LEU A 84 0.91 22.89 35.24
N LEU A 85 -0.18 22.75 36.00
CA LEU A 85 -1.51 23.21 35.56
C LEU A 85 -1.63 24.75 35.55
N TYR A 86 -0.91 25.45 36.44
CA TYR A 86 -0.87 26.92 36.48
C TYR A 86 -0.06 27.50 35.30
N VAL A 87 1.04 26.85 34.91
CA VAL A 87 1.84 27.24 33.72
C VAL A 87 1.05 26.99 32.43
N PHE A 88 0.33 25.86 32.33
CA PHE A 88 -0.46 25.53 31.15
C PHE A 88 -1.63 26.50 30.93
N ASN A 89 -2.29 26.95 31.99
CA ASN A 89 -3.42 27.88 31.87
C ASN A 89 -3.00 29.33 31.57
N ARG A 90 -1.76 29.74 31.88
CA ARG A 90 -1.27 31.10 31.60
C ARG A 90 -0.67 31.27 30.20
N CYS A 91 -0.26 30.18 29.54
CA CYS A 91 0.31 30.20 28.18
C CYS A 91 -0.73 30.21 27.05
N ARG A 92 -2.01 30.48 27.36
CA ARG A 92 -3.10 30.46 26.37
C ARG A 92 -3.10 31.64 25.39
N ASN A 93 -2.09 32.54 25.39
CA ASN A 93 -2.18 33.80 24.62
C ASN A 93 -0.87 34.53 24.21
N GLN A 94 0.33 33.92 24.10
CA GLN A 94 1.52 34.60 23.52
C GLN A 94 2.52 33.64 22.80
N ASP A 95 3.23 34.17 21.80
CA ASP A 95 4.11 33.51 20.82
C ASP A 95 5.26 32.63 21.40
N ILE A 96 5.53 31.52 20.71
CA ILE A 96 6.42 30.40 21.13
C ILE A 96 7.92 30.74 21.11
N VAL A 97 8.35 31.88 20.54
CA VAL A 97 9.78 32.19 20.31
C VAL A 97 10.51 32.77 21.54
N VAL A 98 9.81 33.14 22.62
CA VAL A 98 10.43 33.80 23.80
C VAL A 98 10.71 32.83 24.97
N ILE A 99 10.44 31.52 24.81
CA ILE A 99 10.53 30.56 25.93
C ILE A 99 11.90 29.88 26.05
N THR A 100 12.78 29.97 25.04
CA THR A 100 14.12 29.36 25.13
C THR A 100 15.08 30.14 26.04
N ASP A 101 15.03 31.47 26.03
CA ASP A 101 15.97 32.29 26.84
C ASP A 101 15.61 32.43 28.33
N ARG A 102 14.38 32.07 28.73
CA ARG A 102 13.94 32.13 30.14
C ARG A 102 13.98 30.81 30.89
N LEU A 103 14.18 29.69 30.20
CA LEU A 103 14.34 28.37 30.83
C LEU A 103 15.77 28.16 31.38
N ASP A 104 16.79 28.81 30.79
CA ASP A 104 18.18 28.69 31.25
C ASP A 104 18.44 29.28 32.64
N CYS A 105 17.56 30.17 33.13
CA CYS A 105 17.69 30.77 34.47
C CYS A 105 17.07 29.94 35.61
N TYR A 106 16.37 28.84 35.31
CA TYR A 106 15.79 27.95 36.35
C TYR A 106 16.47 26.58 36.43
N TYR A 107 17.53 26.34 35.66
CA TYR A 107 18.16 25.03 35.50
C TYR A 107 19.28 24.69 36.50
N TYR A 108 19.58 25.57 37.48
CA TYR A 108 20.69 25.36 38.41
C TYR A 108 20.32 24.76 39.79
N SER A 109 19.12 24.21 39.98
CA SER A 109 18.75 23.67 41.29
C SER A 109 17.85 22.43 41.29
N LEU A 110 18.10 21.46 40.40
CA LEU A 110 17.41 20.16 40.46
C LEU A 110 18.36 18.97 40.24
N VAL A 111 18.09 17.92 41.01
CA VAL A 111 18.94 16.77 41.35
C VAL A 111 19.44 15.98 40.12
N PRO A 112 20.70 15.47 40.09
CA PRO A 112 21.31 14.80 38.92
C PRO A 112 20.60 13.54 38.37
N GLY A 113 19.52 13.07 38.99
CA GLY A 113 18.76 11.88 38.58
C GLY A 113 17.67 12.15 37.53
N VAL A 114 17.08 13.34 37.52
CA VAL A 114 15.93 13.65 36.65
C VAL A 114 16.36 13.80 35.18
N HIS A 115 17.59 14.25 34.94
CA HIS A 115 18.15 14.40 33.59
C HIS A 115 18.28 13.05 32.85
N LYS A 116 18.66 11.97 33.55
CA LYS A 116 18.77 10.62 32.97
C LYS A 116 17.41 9.99 32.66
N ILE A 117 16.39 10.27 33.46
CA ILE A 117 15.04 9.72 33.27
C ILE A 117 14.34 10.44 32.10
N ILE A 118 14.51 11.76 32.00
CA ILE A 118 13.95 12.53 30.87
C ILE A 118 14.69 12.21 29.57
N GLN A 119 16.02 12.07 29.57
CA GLN A 119 16.76 11.58 28.38
C GLN A 119 16.37 10.15 28.01
N GLY A 120 16.20 9.25 28.99
CA GLY A 120 15.77 7.87 28.77
C GLY A 120 14.34 7.76 28.23
N ALA A 121 13.43 8.62 28.69
CA ALA A 121 12.06 8.72 28.16
C ALA A 121 12.02 9.36 26.77
N PHE A 122 12.86 10.36 26.49
CA PHE A 122 12.98 10.96 25.15
C PHE A 122 13.57 9.99 24.12
N LEU A 123 14.59 9.23 24.51
CA LEU A 123 15.18 8.14 23.70
C LEU A 123 14.18 6.98 23.54
N GLY A 124 13.47 6.60 24.61
CA GLY A 124 12.44 5.55 24.58
C GLY A 124 11.26 5.90 23.68
N TRP A 125 10.86 7.18 23.61
CA TRP A 125 9.80 7.62 22.70
C TRP A 125 10.26 7.75 21.24
N GLN A 126 11.52 8.13 21.00
CA GLN A 126 12.12 8.11 19.66
C GLN A 126 12.23 6.69 19.08
N VAL A 127 12.48 5.69 19.92
CA VAL A 127 12.63 4.28 19.52
C VAL A 127 11.29 3.62 19.18
N VAL A 128 10.16 4.13 19.69
CA VAL A 128 8.82 3.53 19.48
C VAL A 128 8.06 4.12 18.28
N MET A 129 8.60 5.14 17.59
CA MET A 129 7.93 5.83 16.46
C MET A 129 8.72 5.91 15.14
N ALA A 130 9.81 5.16 14.99
CA ALA A 130 10.56 5.10 13.73
C ALA A 130 10.79 3.65 13.27
N SER A 131 9.74 2.99 12.78
CA SER A 131 9.84 1.67 12.12
C SER A 131 10.36 1.78 10.67
N GLY A 132 11.26 2.73 10.40
CA GLY A 132 11.90 2.90 9.10
C GLY A 132 13.27 2.21 9.07
N PRO A 133 13.77 1.80 7.90
CA PRO A 133 15.14 1.29 7.78
C PRO A 133 16.12 2.40 8.15
N ASN A 134 16.93 2.17 9.18
CA ASN A 134 17.99 3.09 9.57
C ASN A 134 19.33 2.52 9.08
N MET A 135 19.70 2.83 7.84
CA MET A 135 21.03 2.45 7.33
C MET A 135 22.10 3.27 8.07
N THR A 136 23.07 2.59 8.66
CA THR A 136 24.18 3.26 9.38
C THR A 136 25.23 3.85 8.44
N ALA A 137 25.28 3.41 7.18
CA ALA A 137 26.22 3.87 6.17
C ALA A 137 25.63 3.71 4.76
N PRO A 138 26.06 4.53 3.78
CA PRO A 138 25.66 4.35 2.39
C PRO A 138 26.28 3.11 1.76
N ILE A 139 25.62 2.59 0.72
CA ILE A 139 26.07 1.46 -0.08
C ILE A 139 25.99 1.82 -1.57
N CYS A 140 26.83 1.21 -2.40
CA CYS A 140 26.69 1.31 -3.84
C CYS A 140 25.37 0.67 -4.29
N LEU A 141 24.56 1.39 -5.07
CA LEU A 141 23.30 0.91 -5.66
C LEU A 141 23.54 0.42 -7.09
N VAL A 142 24.20 1.24 -7.89
CA VAL A 142 24.59 0.91 -9.27
C VAL A 142 26.10 1.05 -9.38
N GLU A 143 26.78 -0.05 -9.63
CA GLU A 143 28.22 -0.10 -9.86
C GLU A 143 28.52 0.24 -11.32
N ASN A 144 29.58 1.03 -11.53
CA ASN A 144 30.11 1.36 -12.86
C ASN A 144 31.52 0.79 -12.96
N TYR A 145 31.66 -0.37 -13.59
CA TYR A 145 32.94 -1.09 -13.71
C TYR A 145 33.11 -1.61 -15.14
N ASN A 146 34.31 -1.44 -15.71
CA ASN A 146 34.62 -1.86 -17.09
C ASN A 146 33.59 -1.40 -18.12
N MET A 147 33.11 -0.16 -17.99
CA MET A 147 32.07 0.43 -18.87
C MET A 147 30.68 -0.24 -18.78
N GLN A 148 30.46 -1.15 -17.83
CA GLN A 148 29.17 -1.80 -17.61
C GLN A 148 28.53 -1.30 -16.31
N LEU A 149 27.22 -1.01 -16.37
CA LEU A 149 26.42 -0.70 -15.19
C LEU A 149 25.89 -2.01 -14.62
N SER A 150 26.04 -2.23 -13.32
CA SER A 150 25.48 -3.41 -12.65
C SER A 150 24.82 -3.04 -11.34
N VAL A 151 23.73 -3.71 -11.01
CA VAL A 151 22.97 -3.41 -9.79
C VAL A 151 23.55 -4.21 -8.62
N ASN A 152 23.78 -3.55 -7.48
CA ASN A 152 24.28 -4.22 -6.30
C ASN A 152 23.16 -5.05 -5.60
N PRO A 153 23.29 -6.38 -5.48
CA PRO A 153 22.23 -7.23 -4.91
C PRO A 153 21.89 -6.90 -3.46
N THR A 154 22.88 -6.46 -2.68
CA THR A 154 22.68 -6.10 -1.26
C THR A 154 21.84 -4.83 -1.14
N ALA A 155 22.10 -3.84 -1.99
CA ALA A 155 21.29 -2.62 -2.05
C ALA A 155 19.83 -2.93 -2.42
N ILE A 156 19.63 -3.86 -3.35
CA ILE A 156 18.30 -4.29 -3.78
C ILE A 156 17.51 -4.98 -2.67
N GLN A 157 18.15 -5.84 -1.87
CA GLN A 157 17.51 -6.46 -0.69
C GLN A 157 17.13 -5.44 0.38
N ILE A 158 17.88 -4.34 0.51
CA ILE A 158 17.52 -3.24 1.42
C ILE A 158 16.26 -2.56 0.92
N LEU A 159 16.22 -2.18 -0.36
CA LEU A 159 15.07 -1.50 -0.98
C LEU A 159 13.79 -2.35 -0.91
N GLU A 160 13.90 -3.67 -1.13
CA GLU A 160 12.77 -4.62 -1.03
C GLU A 160 12.05 -4.57 0.33
N LYS A 161 12.79 -4.35 1.42
CA LYS A 161 12.23 -4.32 2.78
C LYS A 161 11.55 -3.00 3.13
N ILE A 162 11.67 -1.97 2.30
CA ILE A 162 11.08 -0.65 2.55
C ILE A 162 9.69 -0.58 1.93
N SER A 163 8.67 -0.84 2.74
CA SER A 163 7.25 -0.73 2.34
C SER A 163 6.74 0.71 2.34
N GLN A 164 7.44 1.63 3.00
CA GLN A 164 7.07 3.04 3.07
C GLN A 164 7.26 3.77 1.73
N PRO A 165 6.46 4.81 1.43
CA PRO A 165 6.72 5.70 0.30
C PRO A 165 8.08 6.39 0.46
N VAL A 166 8.78 6.56 -0.67
CA VAL A 166 10.13 7.14 -0.68
C VAL A 166 10.14 8.57 -1.22
N VAL A 167 10.91 9.42 -0.57
CA VAL A 167 11.37 10.72 -1.09
C VAL A 167 12.80 10.52 -1.56
N VAL A 168 13.06 10.70 -2.86
CA VAL A 168 14.36 10.36 -3.45
C VAL A 168 15.07 11.64 -3.89
N VAL A 169 16.21 11.95 -3.27
CA VAL A 169 17.03 13.12 -3.60
C VAL A 169 18.32 12.64 -4.25
N ALA A 170 18.54 13.00 -5.52
CA ALA A 170 19.78 12.70 -6.21
C ALA A 170 20.63 13.95 -6.38
N ILE A 171 21.96 13.84 -6.22
CA ILE A 171 22.90 14.91 -6.52
C ILE A 171 23.82 14.50 -7.67
N VAL A 172 23.97 15.38 -8.65
CA VAL A 172 24.80 15.18 -9.83
C VAL A 172 25.63 16.43 -10.09
N GLY A 173 26.82 16.26 -10.66
CA GLY A 173 27.71 17.37 -10.98
C GLY A 173 29.14 16.89 -11.20
N LEU A 174 30.00 17.81 -11.62
CA LEU A 174 31.41 17.51 -11.89
C LEU A 174 32.09 16.84 -10.68
N TYR A 175 33.11 16.03 -10.96
CA TYR A 175 33.98 15.51 -9.91
C TYR A 175 34.58 16.66 -9.08
N ARG A 176 34.80 16.44 -7.77
CA ARG A 176 35.39 17.41 -6.82
C ARG A 176 34.59 18.68 -6.50
N THR A 177 33.28 18.67 -6.68
CA THR A 177 32.43 19.82 -6.36
C THR A 177 31.77 19.76 -4.98
N GLY A 178 32.15 18.79 -4.13
CA GLY A 178 31.62 18.66 -2.77
C GLY A 178 30.20 18.09 -2.67
N LYS A 179 29.80 17.23 -3.62
CA LYS A 179 28.48 16.57 -3.67
C LYS A 179 28.19 15.72 -2.44
N SER A 180 29.05 14.75 -2.17
CA SER A 180 28.94 13.81 -1.04
C SER A 180 28.85 14.54 0.30
N TYR A 181 29.50 15.70 0.45
CA TYR A 181 29.38 16.53 1.65
C TYR A 181 27.94 17.05 1.84
N LEU A 182 27.31 17.60 0.80
CA LEU A 182 25.92 18.06 0.90
C LEU A 182 24.95 16.90 1.17
N MET A 183 25.21 15.72 0.60
CA MET A 183 24.39 14.54 0.89
C MET A 183 24.54 14.05 2.32
N ASN A 184 25.75 14.13 2.89
CA ASN A 184 25.97 13.84 4.31
C ASN A 184 25.17 14.80 5.20
N ARG A 185 25.17 16.10 4.89
CA ARG A 185 24.34 17.10 5.59
C ARG A 185 22.85 16.73 5.55
N LEU A 186 22.34 16.26 4.41
CA LEU A 186 20.96 15.76 4.29
C LEU A 186 20.70 14.47 5.09
N GLY A 187 21.70 13.60 5.22
CA GLY A 187 21.65 12.43 6.10
C GLY A 187 21.71 12.76 7.59
N GLY A 188 21.87 14.04 7.95
CA GLY A 188 21.92 14.51 9.34
C GLY A 188 23.25 14.18 10.06
N GLN A 189 24.28 13.77 9.32
CA GLN A 189 25.57 13.38 9.89
C GLN A 189 26.70 13.92 9.02
N ASN A 190 27.84 14.28 9.62
CA ASN A 190 29.01 14.70 8.82
C ASN A 190 29.70 13.51 8.14
N ARG A 191 29.49 12.28 8.65
CA ARG A 191 30.04 11.02 8.13
C ARG A 191 28.94 10.20 7.47
N GLY A 192 29.23 9.66 6.29
CA GLY A 192 28.26 8.93 5.48
C GLY A 192 28.90 8.52 4.16
N PHE A 193 28.56 9.24 3.08
CA PHE A 193 29.20 9.08 1.78
C PHE A 193 30.68 9.45 1.87
N PRO A 194 31.57 8.64 1.28
CA PRO A 194 33.01 8.82 1.43
C PRO A 194 33.49 10.11 0.76
N LEU A 195 34.07 11.03 1.53
CA LEU A 195 34.64 12.27 0.99
C LEU A 195 36.05 12.01 0.42
N GLY A 196 36.34 12.56 -0.76
CA GLY A 196 37.64 12.45 -1.40
C GLY A 196 38.42 13.76 -1.39
N SER A 197 39.64 13.73 -0.85
CA SER A 197 40.58 14.87 -0.79
C SER A 197 41.72 14.82 -1.83
N THR A 198 41.93 13.68 -2.49
CA THR A 198 42.98 13.48 -3.52
C THR A 198 42.46 13.84 -4.93
N VAL A 199 43.23 13.61 -5.99
CA VAL A 199 42.79 13.81 -7.38
C VAL A 199 41.89 12.67 -7.91
N GLN A 200 42.11 11.43 -7.44
CA GLN A 200 41.40 10.20 -7.86
C GLN A 200 39.94 10.10 -7.39
N SER A 201 38.97 10.06 -8.30
CA SER A 201 37.54 10.02 -7.96
C SER A 201 37.20 8.88 -7.01
N LYS A 202 36.38 9.18 -5.99
CA LYS A 202 36.02 8.21 -4.93
C LYS A 202 34.70 7.50 -5.19
N THR A 203 33.64 8.26 -5.49
CA THR A 203 32.33 7.70 -5.79
C THR A 203 32.33 7.16 -7.21
N LYS A 204 32.16 5.83 -7.38
CA LYS A 204 31.97 5.16 -8.67
C LYS A 204 30.53 4.67 -8.78
N GLY A 205 29.88 4.91 -9.91
CA GLY A 205 28.47 4.62 -10.12
C GLY A 205 27.50 5.50 -9.32
N ILE A 206 26.43 4.92 -8.77
CA ILE A 206 25.41 5.61 -7.96
C ILE A 206 25.36 4.94 -6.60
N TRP A 207 25.56 5.71 -5.54
CA TRP A 207 25.48 5.26 -4.14
C TRP A 207 24.16 5.69 -3.53
N MET A 208 23.61 4.87 -2.64
CA MET A 208 22.37 5.16 -1.92
C MET A 208 22.55 5.17 -0.41
N TRP A 209 21.76 6.00 0.26
CA TRP A 209 21.59 5.99 1.71
C TRP A 209 20.12 6.18 2.06
N CYS A 210 19.51 5.18 2.71
CA CYS A 210 18.11 5.20 3.12
C CYS A 210 18.02 5.52 4.62
N VAL A 211 17.38 6.63 4.95
CA VAL A 211 17.18 7.09 6.33
C VAL A 211 15.71 7.45 6.57
N PRO A 212 15.21 7.40 7.82
CA PRO A 212 13.88 7.92 8.14
C PRO A 212 13.76 9.39 7.74
N HIS A 213 12.62 9.78 7.16
CA HIS A 213 12.44 11.17 6.74
C HIS A 213 12.28 12.10 7.97
N PRO A 214 13.09 13.17 8.12
CA PRO A 214 13.13 13.97 9.35
C PRO A 214 11.81 14.68 9.72
N THR A 215 11.03 15.11 8.72
CA THR A 215 9.79 15.90 8.92
C THR A 215 8.51 15.18 8.48
N LYS A 216 8.60 14.00 7.85
CA LYS A 216 7.45 13.27 7.30
C LYS A 216 7.39 11.89 7.95
N PRO A 217 6.56 11.70 8.98
CA PRO A 217 6.44 10.38 9.61
C PRO A 217 5.98 9.36 8.56
N ASN A 218 6.41 8.11 8.71
CA ASN A 218 6.10 6.99 7.80
C ASN A 218 6.64 7.11 6.37
N HIS A 219 7.63 7.97 6.14
CA HIS A 219 8.32 8.09 4.86
C HIS A 219 9.82 7.79 5.02
N THR A 220 10.42 7.25 3.97
CA THR A 220 11.87 7.05 3.90
C THR A 220 12.49 8.09 2.95
N LEU A 221 13.55 8.75 3.41
CA LEU A 221 14.39 9.62 2.59
C LEU A 221 15.51 8.77 1.98
N VAL A 222 15.56 8.69 0.65
CA VAL A 222 16.59 8.00 -0.10
C VAL A 222 17.50 9.04 -0.74
N LEU A 223 18.75 9.04 -0.32
CA LEU A 223 19.80 9.92 -0.81
C LEU A 223 20.62 9.20 -1.85
N LEU A 224 20.72 9.74 -3.07
CA LEU A 224 21.52 9.20 -4.16
C LEU A 224 22.71 10.12 -4.46
N ASP A 225 23.92 9.68 -4.14
CA ASP A 225 25.16 10.37 -4.50
C ASP A 225 25.77 9.72 -5.73
N THR A 226 26.00 10.51 -6.78
CA THR A 226 26.54 9.99 -8.03
C THR A 226 28.03 10.21 -8.15
N GLU A 227 28.63 9.36 -8.95
CA GLU A 227 29.94 9.57 -9.51
C GLU A 227 30.06 10.96 -10.18
N GLY A 228 31.26 11.53 -10.09
CA GLY A 228 31.55 12.81 -10.71
C GLY A 228 31.64 12.71 -12.24
N LEU A 229 30.94 13.63 -12.90
CA LEU A 229 30.99 13.77 -14.36
C LEU A 229 32.36 14.33 -14.79
N GLY A 230 32.86 13.88 -15.94
CA GLY A 230 34.08 14.42 -16.57
C GLY A 230 35.38 14.07 -15.84
N ASP A 231 35.42 12.95 -15.13
CA ASP A 231 36.62 12.44 -14.48
C ASP A 231 37.66 11.99 -15.52
N VAL A 232 38.86 12.58 -15.49
CA VAL A 232 39.92 12.42 -16.51
C VAL A 232 40.49 11.01 -16.55
N GLU A 233 40.39 10.26 -15.44
CA GLU A 233 40.80 8.85 -15.38
C GLU A 233 39.83 7.93 -16.15
N LYS A 234 38.68 8.46 -16.59
CA LYS A 234 37.71 7.73 -17.42
C LYS A 234 37.96 8.01 -18.89
N GLY A 235 38.05 6.95 -19.67
CA GLY A 235 38.12 7.04 -21.14
C GLY A 235 36.75 7.14 -21.83
N ASP A 236 35.62 7.07 -21.13
CA ASP A 236 34.28 6.97 -21.74
C ASP A 236 33.24 7.93 -21.13
N LEU A 237 32.72 8.83 -21.97
CA LEU A 237 31.68 9.82 -21.64
C LEU A 237 30.27 9.21 -21.62
N LYS A 238 30.06 8.02 -22.23
CA LYS A 238 28.73 7.42 -22.38
C LYS A 238 28.08 7.03 -21.06
N ASN A 239 28.86 6.53 -20.11
CA ASN A 239 28.35 6.16 -18.79
C ASN A 239 28.01 7.38 -17.93
N ASP A 240 28.65 8.51 -18.14
CA ASP A 240 28.31 9.76 -17.45
C ASP A 240 26.89 10.21 -17.85
N SER A 241 26.54 10.13 -19.14
CA SER A 241 25.18 10.41 -19.62
C SER A 241 24.14 9.43 -19.07
N TRP A 242 24.47 8.13 -18.94
CA TRP A 242 23.57 7.15 -18.32
C TRP A 242 23.38 7.37 -16.81
N ILE A 243 24.45 7.67 -16.08
CA ILE A 243 24.36 8.01 -14.64
C ILE A 243 23.48 9.24 -14.45
N PHE A 244 23.64 10.26 -15.32
CA PHE A 244 22.81 11.45 -15.32
C PHE A 244 21.33 11.10 -15.56
N ALA A 245 21.02 10.32 -16.61
CA ALA A 245 19.66 9.91 -16.94
C ALA A 245 19.01 9.06 -15.83
N LEU A 246 19.74 8.09 -15.27
CA LEU A 246 19.28 7.26 -14.15
C LEU A 246 18.98 8.11 -12.90
N ALA A 247 19.83 9.07 -12.57
CA ALA A 247 19.59 9.96 -11.45
C ALA A 247 18.28 10.77 -11.62
N VAL A 248 18.02 11.28 -12.83
CA VAL A 248 16.76 11.99 -13.15
C VAL A 248 15.55 11.05 -13.04
N LEU A 249 15.63 9.85 -13.60
CA LEU A 249 14.52 8.88 -13.59
C LEU A 249 14.15 8.41 -12.17
N LEU A 250 15.16 8.17 -11.33
CA LEU A 250 14.95 7.58 -10.00
C LEU A 250 14.53 8.61 -8.94
N CYS A 251 14.95 9.87 -9.07
CA CYS A 251 14.71 10.87 -8.03
C CYS A 251 13.37 11.60 -8.16
N SER A 252 12.91 12.17 -7.04
CA SER A 252 11.82 13.16 -6.97
C SER A 252 12.36 14.59 -6.85
N THR A 253 13.62 14.74 -6.44
CA THR A 253 14.33 16.02 -6.39
C THR A 253 15.75 15.82 -6.92
N PHE A 254 16.10 16.57 -7.95
CA PHE A 254 17.37 16.50 -8.66
C PHE A 254 18.21 17.72 -8.33
N VAL A 255 19.35 17.51 -7.67
CA VAL A 255 20.29 18.55 -7.28
C VAL A 255 21.45 18.55 -8.26
N TYR A 256 21.55 19.58 -9.10
CA TYR A 256 22.73 19.83 -9.92
C TYR A 256 23.71 20.71 -9.15
N ASN A 257 24.92 20.20 -8.92
CA ASN A 257 25.94 20.83 -8.10
C ASN A 257 27.14 21.28 -8.94
N SER A 258 27.44 22.58 -8.89
CA SER A 258 28.54 23.22 -9.64
C SER A 258 29.34 24.17 -8.75
N LEU A 259 30.56 24.52 -9.17
CA LEU A 259 31.40 25.52 -8.49
C LEU A 259 31.32 26.88 -9.20
N GLY A 260 31.50 27.96 -8.44
CA GLY A 260 31.61 29.33 -8.94
C GLY A 260 30.25 29.97 -9.23
N THR A 261 29.95 30.20 -10.51
CA THR A 261 28.79 30.99 -10.95
C THR A 261 28.10 30.30 -12.12
N ILE A 262 26.82 30.61 -12.36
CA ILE A 262 26.09 30.16 -13.55
C ILE A 262 26.52 30.99 -14.76
N ASN A 263 27.65 30.62 -15.36
CA ASN A 263 28.18 31.23 -16.58
C ASN A 263 27.88 30.35 -17.81
N HIS A 264 28.36 30.77 -18.98
CA HIS A 264 28.15 30.02 -20.23
C HIS A 264 28.74 28.60 -20.16
N GLN A 265 29.93 28.45 -19.58
CA GLN A 265 30.59 27.16 -19.43
C GLN A 265 29.78 26.20 -18.53
N ALA A 266 29.20 26.71 -17.43
CA ALA A 266 28.35 25.92 -16.55
C ALA A 266 27.07 25.42 -17.27
N LEU A 267 26.54 26.23 -18.20
CA LEU A 267 25.40 25.84 -19.03
C LEU A 267 25.78 24.87 -20.16
N GLU A 268 26.98 24.99 -20.74
CA GLU A 268 27.51 23.99 -21.69
C GLU A 268 27.77 22.64 -21.00
N GLN A 269 28.18 22.66 -19.74
CA GLN A 269 28.32 21.44 -18.91
C GLN A 269 26.98 20.77 -18.61
N LEU A 270 25.84 21.44 -18.87
CA LEU A 270 24.50 20.87 -18.80
C LEU A 270 24.03 20.29 -20.14
N HIS A 271 24.93 20.05 -21.11
CA HIS A 271 24.59 19.32 -22.34
C HIS A 271 23.95 17.95 -22.05
N TYR A 272 24.27 17.30 -20.94
CA TYR A 272 23.60 16.07 -20.49
C TYR A 272 22.07 16.21 -20.39
N VAL A 273 21.57 17.40 -20.04
CA VAL A 273 20.12 17.67 -20.01
C VAL A 273 19.53 17.63 -21.43
N THR A 274 20.30 18.07 -22.43
CA THR A 274 19.86 18.05 -23.83
C THR A 274 19.89 16.65 -24.43
N GLU A 275 20.70 15.74 -23.88
CA GLU A 275 20.77 14.33 -24.28
C GLU A 275 19.63 13.49 -23.66
N LEU A 276 18.93 14.01 -22.63
CA LEU A 276 17.84 13.26 -21.98
C LEU A 276 16.74 12.83 -22.96
N THR A 277 16.49 13.60 -24.01
CA THR A 277 15.50 13.24 -25.04
C THR A 277 15.92 12.03 -25.87
N GLU A 278 17.22 11.75 -25.95
CA GLU A 278 17.77 10.58 -26.64
C GLU A 278 17.91 9.37 -25.69
N LEU A 279 18.05 9.64 -24.38
CA LEU A 279 18.34 8.65 -23.34
C LEU A 279 17.11 8.22 -22.52
N ILE A 280 15.97 8.90 -22.66
CA ILE A 280 14.74 8.59 -21.94
C ILE A 280 13.55 8.64 -22.90
N ARG A 281 12.71 7.61 -22.86
CA ARG A 281 11.42 7.60 -23.54
C ARG A 281 10.27 7.70 -22.56
N ALA A 282 9.28 8.51 -22.92
CA ALA A 282 8.04 8.63 -22.18
C ALA A 282 7.08 7.49 -22.56
N LYS A 283 6.97 7.18 -23.86
CA LYS A 283 6.08 6.16 -24.41
C LYS A 283 6.84 5.03 -25.11
N SER A 284 6.21 3.87 -25.18
CA SER A 284 6.70 2.66 -25.84
C SER A 284 6.56 2.69 -27.37
N SER A 285 5.56 3.42 -27.90
CA SER A 285 5.27 3.45 -29.33
C SER A 285 6.25 4.33 -30.12
N PRO A 286 6.90 3.81 -31.17
CA PRO A 286 7.77 4.61 -32.04
C PRO A 286 6.90 5.42 -33.03
N LYS A 287 6.26 6.49 -32.57
CA LYS A 287 5.73 7.51 -33.48
C LYS A 287 6.90 8.37 -33.98
N ARG A 288 6.85 8.74 -35.26
CA ARG A 288 7.97 9.33 -36.01
C ARG A 288 8.35 10.77 -35.63
N ASP A 289 7.70 11.35 -34.61
CA ASP A 289 7.98 12.70 -34.15
C ASP A 289 8.54 12.66 -32.71
N GLU A 290 9.87 12.78 -32.59
CA GLU A 290 10.61 12.91 -31.32
C GLU A 290 10.11 14.06 -30.42
N ILE A 291 9.26 14.93 -30.96
CA ILE A 291 8.63 16.08 -30.31
C ILE A 291 7.54 15.65 -29.30
N GLU A 292 6.89 14.49 -29.46
CA GLU A 292 5.78 14.05 -28.58
C GLU A 292 6.23 13.59 -27.17
N ASP A 293 7.42 12.99 -27.02
CA ASP A 293 7.84 12.38 -25.74
C ASP A 293 8.32 13.44 -24.72
N SER A 294 9.08 14.43 -25.19
CA SER A 294 9.61 15.51 -24.35
C SER A 294 8.50 16.38 -23.73
N ALA A 295 7.34 16.44 -24.40
CA ALA A 295 6.16 17.16 -23.92
C ALA A 295 5.56 16.51 -22.66
N GLU A 296 5.86 15.25 -22.38
CA GLU A 296 5.36 14.50 -21.23
C GLU A 296 6.37 14.41 -20.06
N PHE A 297 7.60 14.89 -20.24
CA PHE A 297 8.65 14.83 -19.20
C PHE A 297 8.25 15.53 -17.91
N VAL A 298 7.57 16.68 -18.03
CA VAL A 298 7.06 17.45 -16.89
C VAL A 298 6.15 16.64 -15.95
N SER A 299 5.54 15.56 -16.42
CA SER A 299 4.62 14.73 -15.63
C SER A 299 5.35 13.88 -14.58
N PHE A 300 6.61 13.53 -14.83
CA PHE A 300 7.37 12.57 -14.01
C PHE A 300 8.78 13.00 -13.65
N PHE A 301 9.29 14.08 -14.27
CA PHE A 301 10.59 14.64 -13.95
C PHE A 301 10.61 15.25 -12.55
N PRO A 302 11.77 15.17 -11.87
CA PRO A 302 11.93 15.67 -10.51
C PRO A 302 11.89 17.19 -10.42
N ASP A 303 11.78 17.73 -9.21
CA ASP A 303 12.07 19.15 -8.97
C ASP A 303 13.57 19.41 -9.17
N PHE A 304 13.94 20.45 -9.91
CA PHE A 304 15.33 20.81 -10.19
C PHE A 304 15.86 21.81 -9.17
N ILE A 305 17.00 21.51 -8.56
CA ILE A 305 17.72 22.39 -7.65
C ILE A 305 19.12 22.62 -8.18
N TRP A 306 19.50 23.88 -8.41
CA TRP A 306 20.89 24.23 -8.72
C TRP A 306 21.62 24.67 -7.45
N ALA A 307 22.56 23.84 -6.99
CA ALA A 307 23.45 24.13 -5.87
C ALA A 307 24.77 24.73 -6.39
N VAL A 308 24.95 26.04 -6.22
CA VAL A 308 26.11 26.79 -6.69
C VAL A 308 27.09 26.98 -5.53
N ARG A 309 28.20 26.26 -5.56
CA ARG A 309 29.23 26.20 -4.52
C ARG A 309 30.30 27.27 -4.72
N ASP A 310 30.89 27.74 -3.63
CA ASP A 310 31.94 28.77 -3.63
C ASP A 310 31.50 30.04 -4.39
N PHE A 311 30.28 30.48 -4.13
CA PHE A 311 29.70 31.66 -4.76
C PHE A 311 30.40 32.93 -4.25
N THR A 312 30.74 33.83 -5.18
CA THR A 312 31.59 35.00 -4.90
C THR A 312 30.96 36.32 -5.36
N LEU A 313 29.78 36.28 -5.98
CA LEU A 313 29.11 37.48 -6.50
C LEU A 313 28.13 38.03 -5.47
N GLU A 314 27.86 39.34 -5.54
CA GLU A 314 26.69 39.90 -4.88
C GLU A 314 25.43 39.60 -5.71
N LEU A 315 24.36 39.13 -5.07
CA LEU A 315 23.07 38.87 -5.71
C LEU A 315 22.35 40.20 -5.98
N ARG A 316 22.82 40.93 -7.01
CA ARG A 316 22.22 42.16 -7.50
C ARG A 316 22.04 42.14 -9.01
N LEU A 317 20.95 42.72 -9.48
CA LEU A 317 20.67 42.94 -10.90
C LEU A 317 20.13 44.36 -11.08
N ASN A 318 20.77 45.15 -11.94
CA ASN A 318 20.47 46.59 -12.10
C ASN A 318 20.45 47.34 -10.76
N ASP A 319 21.47 47.12 -9.93
CA ASP A 319 21.62 47.67 -8.57
C ASP A 319 20.52 47.29 -7.55
N HIS A 320 19.56 46.45 -7.92
CA HIS A 320 18.55 45.93 -7.02
C HIS A 320 18.94 44.56 -6.47
N PRO A 321 18.76 44.29 -5.16
CA PRO A 321 18.99 42.97 -4.60
C PRO A 321 18.00 41.97 -5.21
N ILE A 322 18.50 40.79 -5.55
CA ILE A 322 17.70 39.67 -6.07
C ILE A 322 17.87 38.44 -5.20
N THR A 323 16.91 37.53 -5.27
CA THR A 323 16.96 36.21 -4.66
C THR A 323 17.82 35.24 -5.48
N GLU A 324 18.23 34.11 -4.88
CA GLU A 324 18.93 33.05 -5.61
C GLU A 324 18.07 32.50 -6.77
N ASP A 325 16.75 32.41 -6.56
CA ASP A 325 15.82 31.92 -7.59
C ASP A 325 15.73 32.89 -8.77
N GLU A 326 15.69 34.20 -8.51
CA GLU A 326 15.74 35.22 -9.56
C GLU A 326 17.08 35.20 -10.31
N TYR A 327 18.19 34.91 -9.63
CA TYR A 327 19.49 34.72 -10.26
C TYR A 327 19.47 33.54 -11.25
N LEU A 328 18.90 32.40 -10.85
CA LEU A 328 18.74 31.23 -11.72
C LEU A 328 17.81 31.51 -12.91
N GLU A 329 16.62 32.07 -12.66
CA GLU A 329 15.68 32.38 -13.74
C GLU A 329 16.26 33.41 -14.72
N ASN A 330 17.07 34.36 -14.25
CA ASN A 330 17.82 35.27 -15.11
C ASN A 330 18.88 34.55 -15.97
N ALA A 331 19.61 33.57 -15.42
CA ALA A 331 20.59 32.79 -16.16
C ALA A 331 19.94 31.88 -17.23
N LEU A 332 18.69 31.46 -17.01
CA LEU A 332 17.90 30.61 -17.91
C LEU A 332 17.07 31.38 -18.95
N LYS A 333 17.08 32.73 -18.93
CA LYS A 333 16.46 33.53 -20.00
C LYS A 333 17.07 33.21 -21.35
N LEU A 334 16.23 33.12 -22.37
CA LEU A 334 16.71 32.83 -23.72
C LEU A 334 17.37 34.05 -24.31
N ILE A 335 18.45 33.82 -25.06
CA ILE A 335 19.20 34.87 -25.74
C ILE A 335 18.55 35.10 -27.12
N SER A 336 18.24 36.36 -27.42
CA SER A 336 17.65 36.76 -28.70
C SER A 336 18.67 36.64 -29.84
N GLY A 337 18.26 35.96 -30.91
CA GLY A 337 19.07 35.80 -32.12
C GLY A 337 18.83 34.46 -32.80
N LYS A 338 19.27 34.33 -34.06
CA LYS A 338 19.07 33.13 -34.88
C LYS A 338 20.37 32.42 -35.27
N ASN A 339 21.53 32.88 -34.79
CA ASN A 339 22.80 32.23 -35.13
C ASN A 339 22.94 30.88 -34.41
N SER A 340 23.76 29.98 -34.97
CA SER A 340 23.92 28.62 -34.46
C SER A 340 24.46 28.56 -33.03
N ARG A 341 25.34 29.49 -32.65
CA ARG A 341 25.88 29.58 -31.28
C ARG A 341 24.80 29.95 -30.24
N ILE A 342 23.90 30.87 -30.58
CA ILE A 342 22.78 31.26 -29.72
C ILE A 342 21.79 30.10 -29.60
N GLN A 343 21.52 29.37 -30.69
CA GLN A 343 20.67 28.18 -30.65
C GLN A 343 21.27 27.09 -29.75
N ALA A 344 22.57 26.79 -29.90
CA ALA A 344 23.27 25.84 -29.05
C ALA A 344 23.24 26.25 -27.57
N SER A 345 23.38 27.54 -27.27
CA SER A 345 23.29 28.05 -25.90
C SER A 345 21.87 28.04 -25.34
N ASN A 346 20.85 28.26 -26.17
CA ASN A 346 19.46 28.25 -25.74
C ASN A 346 18.92 26.84 -25.52
N LYS A 347 19.44 25.82 -26.22
CA LYS A 347 18.99 24.42 -26.09
C LYS A 347 18.99 23.90 -24.64
N PRO A 348 20.08 23.97 -23.84
CA PRO A 348 20.04 23.54 -22.45
C PRO A 348 19.08 24.37 -21.59
N ARG A 349 18.94 25.68 -21.85
CA ARG A 349 18.00 26.55 -21.12
C ARG A 349 16.56 26.15 -21.40
N GLU A 350 16.23 25.85 -22.65
CA GLU A 350 14.92 25.35 -23.05
C GLU A 350 14.63 24.03 -22.38
N CYS A 351 15.52 23.04 -22.48
CA CYS A 351 15.33 21.75 -21.85
C CYS A 351 15.07 21.88 -20.34
N ILE A 352 15.85 22.70 -19.61
CA ILE A 352 15.66 22.91 -18.18
C ILE A 352 14.28 23.54 -17.88
N ARG A 353 13.86 24.52 -18.69
CA ARG A 353 12.57 25.21 -18.51
C ARG A 353 11.37 24.31 -18.81
N HIS A 354 11.49 23.44 -19.83
CA HIS A 354 10.41 22.59 -20.31
C HIS A 354 10.31 21.27 -19.54
N PHE A 355 11.43 20.65 -19.16
CA PHE A 355 11.41 19.30 -18.58
C PHE A 355 11.13 19.32 -17.08
N PHE A 356 11.65 20.30 -16.35
CA PHE A 356 11.54 20.31 -14.88
C PHE A 356 10.37 21.19 -14.41
N PRO A 357 9.42 20.65 -13.64
CA PRO A 357 8.21 21.37 -13.23
C PRO A 357 8.50 22.53 -12.27
N LYS A 358 9.46 22.34 -11.36
CA LYS A 358 9.90 23.35 -10.40
C LYS A 358 11.41 23.50 -10.49
N ARG A 359 11.88 24.74 -10.34
CA ARG A 359 13.30 25.09 -10.29
C ARG A 359 13.55 25.90 -9.03
N LYS A 360 14.67 25.63 -8.35
CA LYS A 360 15.13 26.32 -7.13
C LYS A 360 16.63 26.52 -7.22
N CYS A 361 17.15 27.60 -6.67
CA CYS A 361 18.59 27.84 -6.56
C CYS A 361 19.02 27.99 -5.11
N PHE A 362 20.22 27.49 -4.81
CA PHE A 362 20.94 27.77 -3.58
C PHE A 362 22.37 28.17 -3.94
N VAL A 363 22.82 29.28 -3.37
CA VAL A 363 24.23 29.67 -3.41
C VAL A 363 24.87 29.34 -2.07
N PHE A 364 26.12 28.90 -2.12
CA PHE A 364 26.90 28.54 -0.94
C PHE A 364 28.22 29.28 -0.96
N ASP A 365 28.49 29.99 0.12
CA ASP A 365 29.79 30.58 0.39
C ASP A 365 30.83 29.46 0.59
N ARG A 366 32.10 29.81 0.53
CA ARG A 366 33.17 28.83 0.73
C ARG A 366 33.12 28.31 2.19
N PRO A 367 33.17 26.99 2.43
CA PRO A 367 33.01 26.44 3.79
C PRO A 367 34.06 26.92 4.79
N THR A 368 35.30 27.12 4.31
CA THR A 368 36.42 27.67 5.05
C THR A 368 37.47 28.21 4.07
N ASN A 369 38.22 29.23 4.49
CA ASN A 369 39.35 29.77 3.71
C ASN A 369 40.65 28.98 3.92
N ASP A 370 40.71 28.10 4.93
CA ASP A 370 41.87 27.23 5.17
C ASP A 370 41.78 25.98 4.29
N THR A 371 42.74 25.84 3.38
CA THR A 371 42.80 24.71 2.43
C THR A 371 43.08 23.36 3.10
N LYS A 372 43.79 23.32 4.22
CA LYS A 372 44.05 22.09 4.98
C LYS A 372 42.80 21.63 5.71
N LEU A 373 42.05 22.56 6.29
CA LEU A 373 40.75 22.27 6.88
C LEU A 373 39.78 21.80 5.79
N LEU A 374 39.70 22.51 4.66
CA LEU A 374 38.82 22.14 3.54
C LEU A 374 39.07 20.71 3.02
N ALA A 375 40.33 20.26 2.97
CA ALA A 375 40.67 18.88 2.58
C ALA A 375 40.16 17.83 3.59
N ASN A 376 39.96 18.22 4.85
CA ASN A 376 39.48 17.39 5.96
C ASN A 376 38.11 17.86 6.49
N ILE A 377 37.28 18.43 5.61
CA ILE A 377 35.99 19.04 5.97
C ILE A 377 35.06 18.11 6.77
N GLU A 378 35.19 16.78 6.60
CA GLU A 378 34.44 15.76 7.34
C GLU A 378 34.68 15.79 8.86
N ASN A 379 35.88 16.22 9.27
CA ASN A 379 36.31 16.22 10.67
C ASN A 379 36.32 17.63 11.27
N ILE A 380 35.95 18.66 10.51
CA ILE A 380 35.85 20.02 11.03
C ILE A 380 34.58 20.11 11.91
N PRO A 381 34.70 20.58 13.16
CA PRO A 381 33.55 20.96 13.97
C PRO A 381 32.69 22.04 13.31
N GLU A 382 31.36 21.95 13.42
CA GLU A 382 30.47 22.93 12.74
C GLU A 382 30.75 24.38 13.15
N ASN A 383 31.21 24.64 14.38
CA ASN A 383 31.51 26.00 14.85
C ASN A 383 32.67 26.67 14.08
N GLU A 384 33.56 25.89 13.45
CA GLU A 384 34.71 26.38 12.66
C GLU A 384 34.39 26.62 11.17
N LEU A 385 33.22 26.17 10.70
CA LEU A 385 32.75 26.49 9.35
C LEU A 385 32.25 27.94 9.28
N ASP A 386 32.34 28.52 8.09
CA ASP A 386 31.84 29.87 7.83
C ASP A 386 30.35 30.01 8.24
N PRO A 387 29.97 31.05 9.00
CA PRO A 387 28.60 31.22 9.49
C PRO A 387 27.53 31.30 8.39
N ASN A 388 27.84 31.95 7.26
CA ASN A 388 26.91 32.03 6.14
C ASN A 388 26.76 30.66 5.49
N PHE A 389 27.86 29.95 5.26
CA PHE A 389 27.83 28.60 4.70
C PHE A 389 26.98 27.63 5.53
N ARG A 390 27.07 27.70 6.87
CA ARG A 390 26.21 26.90 7.76
C ARG A 390 24.75 27.23 7.60
N THR A 391 24.42 28.53 7.58
CA THR A 391 23.04 29.01 7.43
C THR A 391 22.47 28.57 6.07
N GLN A 392 23.21 28.77 4.99
CA GLN A 392 22.85 28.34 3.63
C GLN A 392 22.66 26.82 3.56
N SER A 393 23.57 26.04 4.16
CA SER A 393 23.49 24.57 4.22
C SER A 393 22.26 24.09 4.99
N ASN A 394 21.93 24.74 6.12
CA ASN A 394 20.76 24.40 6.91
C ASN A 394 19.46 24.79 6.20
N ASN A 395 19.45 25.92 5.49
CA ASN A 395 18.32 26.35 4.66
C ASN A 395 18.07 25.38 3.51
N PHE A 396 19.14 24.91 2.85
CA PHE A 396 19.06 23.88 1.82
C PHE A 396 18.45 22.58 2.35
N CYS A 397 18.95 22.08 3.49
CA CYS A 397 18.42 20.85 4.10
C CYS A 397 16.96 21.02 4.51
N SER A 398 16.63 22.12 5.18
CA SER A 398 15.26 22.44 5.61
C SER A 398 14.31 22.53 4.42
N TYR A 399 14.73 23.17 3.32
CA TYR A 399 13.92 23.25 2.12
C TYR A 399 13.63 21.87 1.55
N ILE A 400 14.62 20.99 1.44
CA ILE A 400 14.44 19.62 0.96
C ILE A 400 13.49 18.84 1.88
N PHE A 401 13.70 18.87 3.19
CA PHE A 401 12.82 18.16 4.12
C PHE A 401 11.37 18.67 4.08
N THR A 402 11.15 19.96 3.83
CA THR A 402 9.79 20.50 3.76
C THR A 402 9.15 20.30 2.39
N HIS A 403 9.89 20.48 1.29
CA HIS A 403 9.32 20.63 -0.06
C HIS A 403 9.56 19.44 -0.98
N ALA A 404 10.56 18.59 -0.74
CA ALA A 404 10.83 17.45 -1.61
C ALA A 404 9.63 16.50 -1.60
N ARG A 405 9.10 16.21 -2.78
CA ARG A 405 7.87 15.41 -2.94
C ARG A 405 8.20 13.92 -2.84
N ILE A 406 7.17 13.12 -2.56
CA ILE A 406 7.26 11.65 -2.69
C ILE A 406 7.54 11.35 -4.16
N LYS A 407 8.38 10.36 -4.46
CA LYS A 407 8.57 9.90 -5.83
C LYS A 407 7.28 9.27 -6.33
N THR A 408 6.78 9.78 -7.45
CA THR A 408 5.61 9.26 -8.14
C THR A 408 5.97 8.87 -9.57
N LEU A 409 5.29 7.85 -10.10
CA LEU A 409 5.23 7.56 -11.53
C LEU A 409 3.92 8.14 -12.09
N ARG A 410 3.61 7.83 -13.36
CA ARG A 410 2.34 8.22 -13.97
C ARG A 410 1.14 7.75 -13.17
N GLU A 411 0.01 8.43 -13.32
CA GLU A 411 -1.27 8.10 -12.69
C GLU A 411 -1.22 8.24 -11.16
N GLY A 412 -0.25 9.01 -10.63
CA GLY A 412 -0.08 9.27 -9.21
C GLY A 412 0.47 8.09 -8.40
N LEU A 413 1.03 7.07 -9.08
CA LEU A 413 1.55 5.88 -8.42
C LEU A 413 2.74 6.22 -7.51
N MET A 414 2.52 6.17 -6.20
CA MET A 414 3.56 6.42 -5.20
C MET A 414 4.62 5.33 -5.21
N VAL A 415 5.89 5.70 -5.27
CA VAL A 415 7.00 4.75 -5.26
C VAL A 415 7.35 4.40 -3.81
N THR A 416 7.33 3.11 -3.50
CA THR A 416 7.90 2.51 -2.28
C THR A 416 9.33 2.03 -2.55
N GLY A 417 10.06 1.54 -1.55
CA GLY A 417 11.39 0.99 -1.82
C GLY A 417 11.34 -0.25 -2.72
N ASN A 418 10.35 -1.13 -2.57
CA ASN A 418 10.20 -2.28 -3.46
C ASN A 418 9.96 -1.84 -4.92
N ARG A 419 9.13 -0.81 -5.14
CA ARG A 419 8.94 -0.21 -6.48
C ARG A 419 10.23 0.42 -6.99
N LEU A 420 10.97 1.15 -6.15
CA LEU A 420 12.25 1.76 -6.52
C LEU A 420 13.28 0.70 -6.93
N ARG A 421 13.34 -0.43 -6.22
CA ARG A 421 14.15 -1.59 -6.60
C ARG A 421 13.84 -2.03 -8.03
N THR A 422 12.56 -2.24 -8.35
CA THR A 422 12.17 -2.74 -9.67
C THR A 422 12.55 -1.72 -10.75
N LEU A 423 12.34 -0.42 -10.51
CA LEU A 423 12.77 0.63 -11.43
C LEU A 423 14.28 0.59 -11.70
N VAL A 424 15.11 0.47 -10.65
CA VAL A 424 16.57 0.39 -10.80
C VAL A 424 16.98 -0.81 -11.66
N VAL A 425 16.44 -1.99 -11.35
CA VAL A 425 16.73 -3.23 -12.10
C VAL A 425 16.30 -3.08 -13.55
N THR A 426 15.04 -2.70 -13.80
CA THR A 426 14.49 -2.54 -15.15
C THR A 426 15.30 -1.53 -15.98
N TYR A 427 15.65 -0.38 -15.42
CA TYR A 427 16.41 0.63 -16.17
C TYR A 427 17.84 0.19 -16.45
N VAL A 428 18.56 -0.39 -15.48
CA VAL A 428 19.94 -0.85 -15.69
C VAL A 428 20.00 -2.00 -16.68
N ASP A 429 19.08 -2.96 -16.60
CA ASP A 429 18.99 -4.07 -17.56
C ASP A 429 18.68 -3.56 -18.98
N THR A 430 17.77 -2.58 -19.10
CA THR A 430 17.45 -1.94 -20.39
C THR A 430 18.69 -1.28 -21.00
N ILE A 431 19.46 -0.52 -20.20
CA ILE A 431 20.69 0.14 -20.66
C ILE A 431 21.72 -0.89 -21.11
N ASN A 432 21.91 -1.97 -20.35
CA ASN A 432 22.86 -3.02 -20.66
C ASN A 432 22.52 -3.80 -21.95
N THR A 433 21.24 -3.89 -22.31
CA THR A 433 20.82 -4.47 -23.60
C THR A 433 20.98 -3.51 -24.79
N GLY A 434 21.39 -2.26 -24.54
CA GLY A 434 21.53 -1.22 -25.57
C GLY A 434 20.22 -0.52 -25.93
N ALA A 435 19.13 -0.81 -25.21
CA ALA A 435 17.85 -0.13 -25.37
C ALA A 435 17.77 1.15 -24.50
N VAL A 436 16.79 2.00 -24.82
CA VAL A 436 16.56 3.26 -24.10
C VAL A 436 15.53 3.03 -22.99
N PRO A 437 15.82 3.38 -21.72
CA PRO A 437 14.84 3.36 -20.63
C PRO A 437 13.52 4.04 -21.00
N CYS A 438 12.42 3.32 -20.83
CA CYS A 438 11.08 3.81 -21.11
C CYS A 438 10.21 3.79 -19.85
N LEU A 439 9.58 4.91 -19.53
CA LEU A 439 8.74 5.04 -18.34
C LEU A 439 7.49 4.17 -18.42
N GLU A 440 6.80 4.17 -19.56
CA GLU A 440 5.59 3.36 -19.77
C GLU A 440 5.88 1.86 -19.58
N ASN A 441 6.99 1.38 -20.15
CA ASN A 441 7.40 -0.02 -20.00
C ASN A 441 7.69 -0.35 -18.53
N ALA A 442 8.38 0.53 -17.80
CA ALA A 442 8.68 0.32 -16.39
C ALA A 442 7.41 0.25 -15.53
N VAL A 443 6.41 1.10 -15.80
CA VAL A 443 5.11 1.06 -15.14
C VAL A 443 4.37 -0.24 -15.47
N THR A 444 4.41 -0.70 -16.73
CA THR A 444 3.79 -1.97 -17.13
C THR A 444 4.46 -3.17 -16.48
N THR A 445 5.80 -3.19 -16.38
CA THR A 445 6.54 -4.25 -15.66
C THR A 445 6.17 -4.27 -14.17
N LEU A 446 6.08 -3.10 -13.53
CA LEU A 446 5.61 -3.00 -12.15
C LEU A 446 4.18 -3.52 -11.99
N ALA A 447 3.27 -3.16 -12.90
CA ALA A 447 1.87 -3.58 -12.87
C ALA A 447 1.76 -5.11 -12.98
N GLN A 448 2.52 -5.75 -13.87
CA GLN A 448 2.52 -7.20 -14.01
C GLN A 448 2.95 -7.92 -12.73
N LEU A 449 4.03 -7.46 -12.09
CA LEU A 449 4.54 -8.07 -10.86
C LEU A 449 3.57 -7.88 -9.69
N GLU A 450 3.12 -6.64 -9.46
CA GLU A 450 2.25 -6.33 -8.32
C GLU A 450 0.84 -6.89 -8.49
N ASN A 451 0.27 -6.87 -9.70
CA ASN A 451 -1.05 -7.45 -9.93
C ASN A 451 -1.03 -8.97 -9.75
N SER A 452 0.06 -9.64 -10.15
CA SER A 452 0.23 -11.07 -9.91
C SER A 452 0.27 -11.39 -8.40
N GLU A 453 1.04 -10.62 -7.63
CA GLU A 453 1.10 -10.75 -6.17
C GLU A 453 -0.25 -10.42 -5.52
N ALA A 454 -0.95 -9.39 -6.01
CA ALA A 454 -2.26 -8.99 -5.52
C ALA A 454 -3.31 -10.10 -5.71
N VAL A 455 -3.31 -10.81 -6.85
CA VAL A 455 -4.19 -11.97 -7.08
C VAL A 455 -3.90 -13.06 -6.05
N GLN A 456 -2.64 -13.41 -5.82
CA GLN A 456 -2.26 -14.44 -4.85
C GLN A 456 -2.65 -14.05 -3.43
N LYS A 457 -2.41 -12.79 -3.05
CA LYS A 457 -2.76 -12.25 -1.74
C LYS A 457 -4.27 -12.26 -1.50
N ALA A 458 -5.05 -11.79 -2.46
CA ALA A 458 -6.52 -11.80 -2.40
C ALA A 458 -7.08 -13.23 -2.32
N ALA A 459 -6.56 -14.14 -3.14
CA ALA A 459 -7.00 -15.53 -3.13
C ALA A 459 -6.62 -16.27 -1.84
N SER A 460 -5.48 -15.95 -1.23
CA SER A 460 -5.06 -16.50 0.06
C SER A 460 -5.96 -15.97 1.17
N HIS A 461 -6.22 -14.65 1.20
CA HIS A 461 -7.17 -14.03 2.13
C HIS A 461 -8.55 -14.69 2.06
N TYR A 462 -9.08 -14.90 0.85
CA TYR A 462 -10.34 -15.61 0.65
C TYR A 462 -10.34 -17.01 1.30
N SER A 463 -9.31 -17.83 1.01
CA SER A 463 -9.20 -19.19 1.55
C SER A 463 -9.12 -19.20 3.07
N GLU A 464 -8.32 -18.32 3.66
CA GLU A 464 -8.15 -18.22 5.10
C GLU A 464 -9.46 -17.79 5.79
N GLN A 465 -10.14 -16.77 5.25
CA GLN A 465 -11.41 -16.30 5.82
C GLN A 465 -12.52 -17.34 5.69
N MET A 466 -12.62 -18.03 4.55
CA MET A 466 -13.59 -19.13 4.37
C MET A 466 -13.34 -20.26 5.37
N ALA A 467 -12.08 -20.69 5.54
CA ALA A 467 -11.72 -21.76 6.46
C ALA A 467 -11.97 -21.40 7.93
N GLN A 468 -11.77 -20.12 8.32
CA GLN A 468 -11.99 -19.65 9.68
C GLN A 468 -13.47 -19.48 10.03
N ARG A 469 -14.29 -19.01 9.08
CA ARG A 469 -15.70 -18.67 9.32
C ARG A 469 -16.66 -19.84 9.13
N LEU A 470 -16.33 -20.81 8.27
CA LEU A 470 -17.22 -21.95 7.97
C LEU A 470 -17.08 -23.08 8.97
N LYS A 471 -18.23 -23.65 9.36
CA LYS A 471 -18.33 -24.91 10.09
C LYS A 471 -19.14 -25.89 9.27
N LEU A 472 -18.48 -26.92 8.75
CA LEU A 472 -19.11 -27.92 7.89
C LEU A 472 -19.66 -29.11 8.73
N PRO A 473 -20.84 -29.67 8.38
CA PRO A 473 -21.77 -29.17 7.37
C PRO A 473 -22.53 -27.91 7.82
N THR A 474 -22.86 -27.03 6.87
CA THR A 474 -23.76 -25.89 7.07
C THR A 474 -25.21 -26.35 7.10
N ASP A 475 -26.09 -25.63 7.81
CA ASP A 475 -27.52 -25.97 7.89
C ASP A 475 -28.22 -25.81 6.53
N THR A 476 -27.82 -24.77 5.79
CA THR A 476 -28.37 -24.45 4.48
C THR A 476 -27.27 -24.07 3.49
N LEU A 477 -27.58 -24.15 2.20
CA LEU A 477 -26.71 -23.63 1.14
C LEU A 477 -26.54 -22.11 1.27
N GLN A 478 -27.59 -21.41 1.69
CA GLN A 478 -27.59 -19.96 1.88
C GLN A 478 -26.58 -19.49 2.94
N GLU A 479 -26.38 -20.24 4.02
CA GLU A 479 -25.36 -19.96 5.04
C GLU A 479 -23.96 -19.94 4.41
N LEU A 480 -23.62 -20.97 3.62
CA LEU A 480 -22.33 -21.05 2.93
C LEU A 480 -22.17 -19.93 1.90
N LEU A 481 -23.21 -19.68 1.09
CA LEU A 481 -23.20 -18.61 0.08
C LEU A 481 -23.07 -17.22 0.70
N GLY A 482 -23.65 -16.99 1.89
CA GLY A 482 -23.51 -15.74 2.63
C GLY A 482 -22.07 -15.50 3.09
N VAL A 483 -21.45 -16.50 3.72
CA VAL A 483 -20.03 -16.41 4.14
C VAL A 483 -19.11 -16.23 2.93
N HIS A 484 -19.37 -16.95 1.84
CA HIS A 484 -18.64 -16.79 0.57
C HIS A 484 -18.72 -15.36 0.05
N ALA A 485 -19.92 -14.75 0.02
CA ALA A 485 -20.09 -13.39 -0.47
C ALA A 485 -19.28 -12.37 0.35
N ASP A 486 -19.23 -12.53 1.68
CA ASP A 486 -18.42 -11.66 2.54
C ASP A 486 -16.92 -11.85 2.31
N CYS A 487 -16.45 -13.10 2.24
CA CYS A 487 -15.04 -13.41 1.99
C CYS A 487 -14.59 -12.95 0.59
N GLU A 488 -15.44 -13.10 -0.42
CA GLU A 488 -15.17 -12.65 -1.79
C GLU A 488 -15.12 -11.12 -1.86
N ARG A 489 -16.07 -10.42 -1.24
CA ARG A 489 -16.05 -8.95 -1.14
C ARG A 489 -14.77 -8.43 -0.52
N GLU A 490 -14.29 -9.07 0.54
CA GLU A 490 -13.02 -8.73 1.19
C GLU A 490 -11.82 -9.03 0.29
N ALA A 491 -11.80 -10.19 -0.38
CA ALA A 491 -10.72 -10.56 -1.29
C ALA A 491 -10.61 -9.61 -2.49
N ILE A 492 -11.74 -9.22 -3.08
CA ILE A 492 -11.78 -8.22 -4.14
C ILE A 492 -11.25 -6.88 -3.60
N ALA A 493 -11.62 -6.47 -2.39
CA ALA A 493 -11.12 -5.24 -1.80
C ALA A 493 -9.59 -5.25 -1.62
N VAL A 494 -9.03 -6.38 -1.15
CA VAL A 494 -7.56 -6.58 -1.06
C VAL A 494 -6.91 -6.47 -2.43
N PHE A 495 -7.50 -7.08 -3.46
CA PHE A 495 -7.00 -6.96 -4.82
C PHE A 495 -7.07 -5.51 -5.32
N MET A 496 -8.18 -4.81 -5.12
CA MET A 496 -8.37 -3.42 -5.55
C MET A 496 -7.37 -2.46 -4.91
N GLU A 497 -6.97 -2.70 -3.66
CA GLU A 497 -5.98 -1.92 -2.93
C GLU A 497 -4.55 -2.13 -3.45
N HIS A 498 -4.19 -3.36 -3.82
CA HIS A 498 -2.82 -3.72 -4.18
C HIS A 498 -2.53 -3.81 -5.68
N SER A 499 -3.56 -3.85 -6.52
CA SER A 499 -3.40 -3.82 -7.98
C SER A 499 -3.37 -2.39 -8.53
N PHE A 500 -2.83 -2.20 -9.73
CA PHE A 500 -2.97 -0.99 -10.52
C PHE A 500 -2.72 -1.29 -11.99
N LYS A 501 -3.23 -0.47 -12.91
CA LYS A 501 -3.04 -0.63 -14.36
C LYS A 501 -3.30 -2.08 -14.84
N ASP A 502 -4.40 -2.69 -14.39
CA ASP A 502 -4.84 -4.01 -14.87
C ASP A 502 -5.51 -3.86 -16.24
N GLU A 503 -4.69 -3.74 -17.29
CA GLU A 503 -5.15 -3.57 -18.66
C GLU A 503 -6.07 -4.73 -19.07
N ASN A 504 -7.26 -4.40 -19.56
CA ASN A 504 -8.32 -5.35 -19.90
C ASN A 504 -8.77 -6.26 -18.72
N GLN A 505 -8.48 -5.89 -17.47
CA GLN A 505 -8.95 -6.58 -16.27
C GLN A 505 -8.55 -8.05 -16.25
N THR A 506 -7.37 -8.37 -16.79
CA THR A 506 -6.89 -9.75 -16.94
C THR A 506 -6.63 -10.40 -15.59
N PHE A 507 -5.97 -9.68 -14.68
CA PHE A 507 -5.65 -10.20 -13.34
C PHE A 507 -6.91 -10.31 -12.48
N GLN A 508 -7.82 -9.33 -12.59
CA GLN A 508 -9.11 -9.40 -11.90
C GLN A 508 -9.95 -10.59 -12.36
N LYS A 509 -9.94 -10.95 -13.65
CA LYS A 509 -10.59 -12.18 -14.15
C LYS A 509 -9.96 -13.43 -13.57
N THR A 510 -8.63 -13.51 -13.56
CA THR A 510 -7.91 -14.64 -12.95
C THR A 510 -8.27 -14.80 -11.48
N LEU A 511 -8.43 -13.69 -10.74
CA LEU A 511 -8.91 -13.74 -9.36
C LEU A 511 -10.33 -14.30 -9.25
N VAL A 512 -11.25 -13.86 -10.11
CA VAL A 512 -12.64 -14.36 -10.12
C VAL A 512 -12.69 -15.85 -10.45
N GLU A 513 -11.92 -16.32 -11.42
CA GLU A 513 -11.78 -17.76 -11.74
C GLU A 513 -11.25 -18.54 -10.53
N LEU A 514 -10.20 -18.05 -9.89
CA LEU A 514 -9.62 -18.71 -8.72
C LEU A 514 -10.56 -18.75 -7.51
N ILE A 515 -11.33 -17.68 -7.28
CA ILE A 515 -12.35 -17.65 -6.21
C ILE A 515 -13.50 -18.62 -6.56
N LYS A 516 -13.91 -18.68 -7.82
CA LYS A 516 -14.92 -19.64 -8.29
C LYS A 516 -14.48 -21.08 -8.02
N ASP A 517 -13.27 -21.46 -8.43
CA ASP A 517 -12.75 -22.81 -8.22
C ASP A 517 -12.68 -23.16 -6.72
N LYS A 518 -12.22 -22.22 -5.89
CA LYS A 518 -12.17 -22.39 -4.44
C LYS A 518 -13.58 -22.51 -3.82
N LYS A 519 -14.55 -21.75 -4.32
CA LYS A 519 -15.96 -21.86 -3.90
C LYS A 519 -16.52 -23.24 -4.23
N GLU A 520 -16.30 -23.74 -5.45
CA GLU A 520 -16.72 -25.08 -5.86
C GLU A 520 -16.13 -26.16 -4.94
N HIS A 521 -14.86 -26.03 -4.58
CA HIS A 521 -14.22 -26.92 -3.61
C HIS A 521 -14.89 -26.87 -2.22
N PHE A 522 -15.21 -25.68 -1.69
CA PHE A 522 -15.93 -25.58 -0.42
C PHE A 522 -17.36 -26.14 -0.48
N LEU A 523 -18.06 -25.98 -1.60
CA LEU A 523 -19.38 -26.57 -1.83
C LEU A 523 -19.29 -28.10 -1.77
N GLN A 524 -18.33 -28.68 -2.49
CA GLN A 524 -18.12 -30.13 -2.48
C GLN A 524 -17.80 -30.66 -1.07
N GLN A 525 -16.91 -29.99 -0.34
CA GLN A 525 -16.59 -30.38 1.05
C GLN A 525 -17.82 -30.31 1.97
N ASN A 526 -18.71 -29.33 1.77
CA ASN A 526 -19.94 -29.21 2.53
C ASN A 526 -20.92 -30.35 2.22
N GLU A 527 -21.07 -30.70 0.94
CA GLU A 527 -21.89 -31.83 0.51
C GLU A 527 -21.37 -33.16 1.09
N GLU A 528 -20.07 -33.42 0.98
CA GLU A 528 -19.43 -34.61 1.53
C GLU A 528 -19.59 -34.71 3.05
N ALA A 529 -19.40 -33.60 3.77
CA ALA A 529 -19.60 -33.53 5.21
C ALA A 529 -21.08 -33.80 5.60
N SER A 530 -22.02 -33.26 4.83
CA SER A 530 -23.45 -33.48 5.04
C SER A 530 -23.85 -34.93 4.78
N VAL A 531 -23.38 -35.54 3.68
CA VAL A 531 -23.62 -36.96 3.38
C VAL A 531 -23.10 -37.84 4.50
N LYS A 532 -21.83 -37.65 4.88
CA LYS A 532 -21.17 -38.44 5.92
C LYS A 532 -21.90 -38.35 7.25
N TYR A 533 -22.31 -37.14 7.65
CA TYR A 533 -23.03 -36.92 8.89
C TYR A 533 -24.44 -37.56 8.85
N CYS A 534 -25.20 -37.33 7.78
CA CYS A 534 -26.55 -37.90 7.62
C CYS A 534 -26.54 -39.42 7.58
N GLN A 535 -25.59 -40.02 6.85
CA GLN A 535 -25.44 -41.47 6.76
C GLN A 535 -25.16 -42.07 8.14
N SER A 536 -24.21 -41.49 8.89
CA SER A 536 -23.89 -41.95 10.24
C SER A 536 -25.09 -41.89 11.19
N ILE A 537 -25.94 -40.86 11.06
CA ILE A 537 -27.14 -40.70 11.88
C ILE A 537 -28.20 -41.72 11.48
N LEU A 538 -28.45 -41.92 10.18
CA LEU A 538 -29.40 -42.92 9.70
C LEU A 538 -28.98 -44.34 10.06
N ASP A 539 -27.70 -44.67 9.94
CA ASP A 539 -27.16 -45.97 10.35
C ASP A 539 -27.39 -46.23 11.86
N GLN A 540 -27.33 -45.18 12.69
CA GLN A 540 -27.63 -45.28 14.13
C GLN A 540 -29.12 -45.44 14.43
N ILE A 541 -29.96 -44.57 13.86
CA ILE A 541 -31.41 -44.54 14.12
C ILE A 541 -32.10 -45.77 13.51
N SER A 542 -31.63 -46.26 12.35
CA SER A 542 -32.21 -47.44 11.68
C SER A 542 -31.76 -48.78 12.25
N LYS A 543 -30.72 -48.80 13.10
CA LYS A 543 -30.17 -50.04 13.67
C LYS A 543 -31.23 -50.95 14.33
N PRO A 544 -32.15 -50.46 15.18
CA PRO A 544 -33.19 -51.30 15.79
C PRO A 544 -34.16 -51.89 14.77
N LEU A 545 -34.48 -51.14 13.71
CA LEU A 545 -35.31 -51.63 12.61
C LEU A 545 -34.60 -52.76 11.86
N MET A 546 -33.32 -52.57 11.52
CA MET A 546 -32.51 -53.59 10.82
C MET A 546 -32.38 -54.88 11.63
N GLU A 547 -32.16 -54.76 12.94
CA GLU A 547 -32.16 -55.91 13.86
C GLU A 547 -33.52 -56.62 13.89
N SER A 548 -34.62 -55.87 13.95
CA SER A 548 -35.99 -56.42 13.93
C SER A 548 -36.35 -57.10 12.60
N ILE A 549 -35.87 -56.57 11.46
CA ILE A 549 -36.00 -57.21 10.14
C ILE A 549 -35.25 -58.53 10.15
N SER A 550 -33.99 -58.54 10.61
CA SER A 550 -33.15 -59.74 10.63
C SER A 550 -33.68 -60.83 11.55
N ALA A 551 -34.36 -60.45 12.64
CA ALA A 551 -35.01 -61.37 13.57
C ALA A 551 -36.35 -61.93 13.05
N GLY A 552 -36.83 -61.48 11.88
CA GLY A 552 -38.10 -61.91 11.31
C GLY A 552 -39.34 -61.39 12.05
N THR A 553 -39.21 -60.32 12.85
CA THR A 553 -40.28 -59.77 13.69
C THR A 553 -41.51 -59.32 12.89
N PHE A 554 -41.31 -58.94 11.62
CA PHE A 554 -42.38 -58.45 10.74
C PHE A 554 -43.04 -59.54 9.88
N SER A 555 -42.64 -60.81 10.00
CA SER A 555 -43.18 -61.93 9.20
C SER A 555 -44.46 -62.56 9.80
N ALA A 556 -45.14 -61.85 10.70
CA ALA A 556 -46.38 -62.26 11.35
C ALA A 556 -47.60 -61.48 10.81
N PRO A 557 -48.85 -61.96 11.00
CA PRO A 557 -50.05 -61.24 10.58
C PRO A 557 -50.08 -59.82 11.18
N GLY A 558 -50.19 -58.79 10.32
CA GLY A 558 -50.14 -57.38 10.71
C GLY A 558 -48.72 -56.78 10.79
N GLY A 559 -47.69 -57.54 10.43
CA GLY A 559 -46.29 -57.12 10.47
C GLY A 559 -45.96 -55.93 9.56
N HIS A 560 -46.66 -55.77 8.44
CA HIS A 560 -46.47 -54.62 7.55
C HIS A 560 -46.86 -53.29 8.22
N LYS A 561 -47.89 -53.29 9.08
CA LYS A 561 -48.28 -52.11 9.85
C LYS A 561 -47.22 -51.72 10.88
N LEU A 562 -46.66 -52.71 11.58
CA LEU A 562 -45.59 -52.49 12.56
C LEU A 562 -44.31 -51.99 11.90
N TYR A 563 -43.96 -52.54 10.73
CA TYR A 563 -42.84 -52.07 9.93
C TYR A 563 -42.99 -50.60 9.53
N ARG A 564 -44.17 -50.22 9.03
CA ARG A 564 -44.44 -48.82 8.66
C ARG A 564 -44.32 -47.87 9.85
N GLN A 565 -44.85 -48.24 11.00
CA GLN A 565 -44.72 -47.42 12.22
C GLN A 565 -43.26 -47.24 12.65
N ALA A 566 -42.45 -48.30 12.57
CA ALA A 566 -41.02 -48.22 12.87
C ALA A 566 -40.28 -47.33 11.85
N LYS A 567 -40.62 -47.44 10.56
CA LYS A 567 -40.08 -46.58 9.49
C LYS A 567 -40.48 -45.10 9.68
N GLU A 568 -41.73 -44.82 10.02
CA GLU A 568 -42.23 -43.47 10.35
C GLU A 568 -41.52 -42.90 11.59
N SER A 569 -41.21 -43.73 12.59
CA SER A 569 -40.42 -43.31 13.76
C SER A 569 -39.01 -42.88 13.36
N ILE A 570 -38.35 -43.61 12.44
CA ILE A 570 -37.01 -43.23 11.95
C ILE A 570 -37.07 -41.90 11.19
N GLU A 571 -38.07 -41.71 10.31
CA GLU A 571 -38.26 -40.44 9.60
C GLU A 571 -38.48 -39.29 10.58
N TRP A 572 -39.27 -39.51 11.64
CA TRP A 572 -39.50 -38.53 12.69
C TRP A 572 -38.22 -38.23 13.47
N ASP A 573 -37.51 -39.24 13.99
CA ASP A 573 -36.25 -39.07 14.73
C ASP A 573 -35.20 -38.34 13.89
N TYR A 574 -35.07 -38.71 12.62
CA TYR A 574 -34.18 -38.05 11.68
C TYR A 574 -34.57 -36.59 11.43
N SER A 575 -35.86 -36.27 11.36
CA SER A 575 -36.34 -34.90 11.20
C SER A 575 -35.90 -33.99 12.35
N GLN A 576 -35.78 -34.53 13.57
CA GLN A 576 -35.41 -33.77 14.77
C GLN A 576 -33.89 -33.49 14.88
N VAL A 577 -33.05 -34.16 14.09
CA VAL A 577 -31.58 -33.98 14.16
C VAL A 577 -31.18 -32.60 13.61
N PRO A 578 -30.47 -31.75 14.37
CA PRO A 578 -29.99 -30.45 13.86
C PRO A 578 -28.77 -30.63 12.94
N ARG A 579 -28.46 -29.65 12.08
CA ARG A 579 -27.21 -29.60 11.29
C ARG A 579 -26.94 -30.81 10.39
N LYS A 580 -27.99 -31.40 9.84
CA LYS A 580 -27.89 -32.45 8.82
C LYS A 580 -27.19 -31.96 7.54
N GLY A 581 -27.44 -30.70 7.21
CA GLY A 581 -26.90 -29.98 6.07
C GLY A 581 -27.58 -30.29 4.74
N VAL A 582 -26.97 -29.79 3.66
CA VAL A 582 -27.62 -29.64 2.36
C VAL A 582 -28.06 -30.97 1.70
N LYS A 583 -27.44 -32.10 2.07
CA LYS A 583 -27.76 -33.43 1.53
C LYS A 583 -28.74 -34.23 2.38
N ALA A 584 -29.34 -33.64 3.41
CA ALA A 584 -30.23 -34.33 4.35
C ALA A 584 -31.37 -35.12 3.68
N ASN A 585 -32.08 -34.48 2.75
CA ASN A 585 -33.23 -35.10 2.07
C ASN A 585 -32.80 -36.15 1.05
N GLU A 586 -31.68 -35.92 0.35
CA GLU A 586 -31.14 -36.84 -0.65
C GLU A 586 -30.69 -38.16 0.02
N VAL A 587 -29.98 -38.07 1.15
CA VAL A 587 -29.55 -39.25 1.91
C VAL A 587 -30.74 -40.00 2.51
N LEU A 588 -31.72 -39.28 3.09
CA LEU A 588 -32.94 -39.91 3.61
C LEU A 588 -33.69 -40.64 2.49
N GLN A 589 -33.85 -40.03 1.32
CA GLN A 589 -34.50 -40.67 0.19
C GLN A 589 -33.74 -41.90 -0.30
N GLY A 590 -32.40 -41.83 -0.35
CA GLY A 590 -31.56 -42.99 -0.66
C GLY A 590 -31.78 -44.15 0.31
N PHE A 591 -31.84 -43.87 1.61
CA PHE A 591 -32.19 -44.85 2.63
C PHE A 591 -33.59 -45.42 2.39
N LEU A 592 -34.62 -44.61 2.22
CA LEU A 592 -35.99 -45.09 2.01
C LEU A 592 -36.14 -45.94 0.74
N LEU A 593 -35.42 -45.60 -0.34
CA LEU A 593 -35.38 -46.40 -1.56
C LEU A 593 -34.74 -47.78 -1.32
N SER A 594 -33.66 -47.83 -0.53
CA SER A 594 -33.05 -49.12 -0.13
C SER A 594 -33.98 -50.01 0.69
N GLN A 595 -34.95 -49.42 1.38
CA GLN A 595 -35.93 -50.14 2.19
C GLN A 595 -37.14 -50.62 1.37
N ALA A 596 -37.32 -50.15 0.13
CA ALA A 596 -38.53 -50.41 -0.66
C ALA A 596 -38.73 -51.90 -0.99
N SER A 597 -37.66 -52.62 -1.34
CA SER A 597 -37.72 -54.06 -1.65
C SER A 597 -37.99 -54.91 -0.40
N ILE A 598 -37.49 -54.48 0.77
CA ILE A 598 -37.74 -55.11 2.06
C ILE A 598 -39.20 -54.92 2.45
N GLU A 599 -39.72 -53.70 2.30
CA GLU A 599 -41.12 -53.38 2.55
C GLU A 599 -42.06 -54.19 1.66
N GLU A 600 -41.75 -54.31 0.36
CA GLU A 600 -42.51 -55.14 -0.59
C GLU A 600 -42.54 -56.62 -0.17
N SER A 601 -41.41 -57.15 0.29
CA SER A 601 -41.30 -58.54 0.74
C SER A 601 -42.13 -58.79 2.02
N ILE A 602 -42.06 -57.88 3.00
CA ILE A 602 -42.88 -57.94 4.23
C ILE A 602 -44.37 -57.83 3.88
N TRP A 603 -44.71 -56.97 2.92
CA TRP A 603 -46.07 -56.78 2.44
C TRP A 603 -46.65 -58.03 1.76
N GLN A 604 -45.88 -58.72 0.91
CA GLN A 604 -46.33 -59.97 0.28
C GLN A 604 -46.52 -61.11 1.30
N ALA A 605 -45.73 -61.13 2.37
CA ALA A 605 -45.82 -62.14 3.43
C ALA A 605 -47.01 -61.95 4.38
N ASP A 606 -47.58 -60.75 4.47
CA ASP A 606 -48.65 -60.42 5.43
C ASP A 606 -50.03 -60.95 4.96
N LYS A 607 -50.49 -62.02 5.62
CA LYS A 607 -51.77 -62.69 5.34
C LYS A 607 -53.00 -61.96 5.92
N ALA A 608 -52.81 -60.89 6.70
CA ALA A 608 -53.90 -60.16 7.33
C ALA A 608 -54.56 -59.10 6.42
N LEU A 609 -54.01 -58.84 5.24
CA LEU A 609 -54.48 -57.81 4.30
C LEU A 609 -55.29 -58.44 3.15
N SER A 610 -56.50 -57.92 2.91
CA SER A 610 -57.31 -58.27 1.72
C SER A 610 -56.72 -57.68 0.44
N ASP A 611 -57.03 -58.27 -0.73
CA ASP A 611 -56.52 -57.79 -2.02
C ASP A 611 -56.93 -56.34 -2.33
N GLY A 612 -58.08 -55.89 -1.82
CA GLY A 612 -58.53 -54.49 -1.94
C GLY A 612 -57.72 -53.51 -1.07
N GLU A 613 -57.36 -53.90 0.15
CA GLU A 613 -56.51 -53.09 1.05
C GLU A 613 -55.07 -53.01 0.54
N LYS A 614 -54.60 -54.08 -0.10
CA LYS A 614 -53.32 -54.13 -0.81
C LYS A 614 -53.25 -53.12 -1.96
N ALA A 615 -54.31 -53.02 -2.77
CA ALA A 615 -54.37 -52.04 -3.86
C ALA A 615 -54.39 -50.58 -3.36
N ILE A 616 -55.20 -50.28 -2.33
CA ILE A 616 -55.29 -48.92 -1.74
C ILE A 616 -53.96 -48.50 -1.11
N ALA A 617 -53.26 -49.42 -0.44
CA ALA A 617 -51.96 -49.13 0.15
C ALA A 617 -50.87 -48.88 -0.92
N ALA A 618 -50.87 -49.66 -2.01
CA ALA A 618 -49.95 -49.47 -3.13
C ALA A 618 -50.17 -48.12 -3.84
N GLU A 619 -51.42 -47.71 -4.04
CA GLU A 619 -51.76 -46.41 -4.62
C GLU A 619 -51.28 -45.25 -3.73
N ARG A 620 -51.45 -45.35 -2.40
CA ARG A 620 -50.93 -44.36 -1.44
C ARG A 620 -49.40 -44.28 -1.48
N ALA A 621 -48.71 -45.41 -1.48
CA ALA A 621 -47.25 -45.45 -1.55
C ALA A 621 -46.72 -44.82 -2.85
N CYS A 622 -47.39 -45.08 -3.98
CA CYS A 622 -47.05 -44.46 -5.27
C CYS A 622 -47.24 -42.93 -5.24
N LYS A 623 -48.34 -42.44 -4.63
CA LYS A 623 -48.59 -41.01 -4.44
C LYS A 623 -47.53 -40.35 -3.56
N GLU A 624 -47.19 -40.95 -2.43
CA GLU A 624 -46.17 -40.41 -1.52
C GLU A 624 -44.77 -40.41 -2.17
N ALA A 625 -44.43 -41.42 -2.96
CA ALA A 625 -43.17 -41.45 -3.73
C ALA A 625 -43.10 -40.29 -4.74
N ALA A 626 -44.19 -40.04 -5.47
CA ALA A 626 -44.29 -38.92 -6.41
C ALA A 626 -44.19 -37.55 -5.71
N GLU A 627 -44.85 -37.38 -4.56
CA GLU A 627 -44.75 -36.14 -3.76
C GLU A 627 -43.33 -35.88 -3.26
N ARG A 628 -42.61 -36.94 -2.83
CA ARG A 628 -41.20 -36.84 -2.40
C ARG A 628 -40.27 -36.47 -3.55
N GLU A 629 -40.43 -37.10 -4.72
CA GLU A 629 -39.67 -36.76 -5.92
C GLU A 629 -39.91 -35.30 -6.34
N GLN A 630 -41.16 -34.85 -6.29
CA GLN A 630 -41.51 -33.45 -6.56
C GLN A 630 -40.85 -32.49 -5.56
N ASN A 631 -40.77 -32.85 -4.28
CA ASN A 631 -40.11 -32.03 -3.26
C ASN A 631 -38.58 -31.96 -3.47
N LEU A 632 -37.93 -33.06 -3.87
CA LEU A 632 -36.51 -33.05 -4.22
C LEU A 632 -36.25 -32.14 -5.44
N LEU A 633 -37.09 -32.22 -6.48
CA LEU A 633 -36.96 -31.35 -7.65
C LEU A 633 -37.14 -29.87 -7.29
N LYS A 634 -38.10 -29.54 -6.43
CA LYS A 634 -38.29 -28.17 -5.90
C LYS A 634 -37.06 -27.69 -5.13
N GLN A 635 -36.43 -28.54 -4.32
CA GLN A 635 -35.22 -28.19 -3.59
C GLN A 635 -34.04 -27.93 -4.54
N LYS A 636 -33.80 -28.81 -5.52
CA LYS A 636 -32.74 -28.61 -6.53
C LYS A 636 -32.93 -27.31 -7.32
N LEU A 637 -34.17 -26.96 -7.64
CA LEU A 637 -34.50 -25.71 -8.33
C LEU A 637 -34.23 -24.49 -7.43
N LEU A 638 -34.62 -24.55 -6.15
CA LEU A 638 -34.33 -23.50 -5.17
C LEU A 638 -32.82 -23.31 -4.97
N GLU A 639 -32.04 -24.39 -4.91
CA GLU A 639 -30.58 -24.32 -4.79
C GLU A 639 -29.95 -23.67 -6.04
N GLN A 640 -30.44 -23.98 -7.24
CA GLN A 640 -30.01 -23.32 -8.48
C GLN A 640 -30.36 -21.82 -8.47
N GLU A 641 -31.55 -21.45 -8.02
CA GLU A 641 -31.96 -20.05 -7.89
C GLU A 641 -31.08 -19.29 -6.90
N GLN A 642 -30.79 -19.87 -5.73
CA GLN A 642 -29.89 -19.29 -4.72
C GLN A 642 -28.47 -19.08 -5.27
N GLN A 643 -27.95 -20.04 -6.04
CA GLN A 643 -26.63 -19.90 -6.67
C GLN A 643 -26.60 -18.78 -7.71
N ILE A 644 -27.62 -18.69 -8.56
CA ILE A 644 -27.73 -17.62 -9.57
C ILE A 644 -27.83 -16.26 -8.88
N GLU A 645 -28.66 -16.13 -7.84
CA GLU A 645 -28.82 -14.87 -7.10
C GLU A 645 -27.51 -14.47 -6.40
N ALA A 646 -26.82 -15.41 -5.76
CA ALA A 646 -25.53 -15.14 -5.12
C ALA A 646 -24.47 -14.69 -6.14
N GLN A 647 -24.41 -15.32 -7.32
CA GLN A 647 -23.52 -14.91 -8.40
C GLN A 647 -23.84 -13.50 -8.92
N GLN A 648 -25.13 -13.15 -9.04
CA GLN A 648 -25.53 -11.80 -9.45
C GLN A 648 -25.09 -10.73 -8.45
N ARG A 649 -25.26 -10.98 -7.14
CA ARG A 649 -24.84 -10.05 -6.08
C ARG A 649 -23.32 -9.88 -6.05
N SER A 650 -22.58 -10.99 -6.18
CA SER A 650 -21.12 -10.99 -6.30
C SER A 650 -20.62 -10.15 -7.47
N LEU A 651 -21.19 -10.35 -8.66
CA LEU A 651 -20.86 -9.57 -9.85
C LEU A 651 -21.12 -8.08 -9.65
N GLN A 652 -22.25 -7.72 -9.05
CA GLN A 652 -22.60 -6.33 -8.76
C GLN A 652 -21.59 -5.68 -7.80
N GLU A 653 -21.20 -6.37 -6.74
CA GLU A 653 -20.20 -5.89 -5.78
C GLU A 653 -18.83 -5.71 -6.45
N ASN A 654 -18.42 -6.65 -7.30
CA ASN A 654 -17.16 -6.57 -8.03
C ASN A 654 -17.13 -5.37 -8.99
N ILE A 655 -18.22 -5.15 -9.73
CA ILE A 655 -18.39 -3.97 -10.60
C ILE A 655 -18.34 -2.68 -9.78
N ALA A 656 -19.02 -2.62 -8.64
CA ALA A 656 -19.04 -1.43 -7.78
C ALA A 656 -17.65 -1.07 -7.23
N GLN A 657 -16.88 -2.07 -6.78
CA GLN A 657 -15.51 -1.83 -6.31
C GLN A 657 -14.57 -1.41 -7.44
N LEU A 658 -14.73 -2.00 -8.64
CA LEU A 658 -13.98 -1.61 -9.83
C LEU A 658 -14.30 -0.17 -10.27
N GLU A 659 -15.58 0.20 -10.28
CA GLU A 659 -16.02 1.57 -10.60
C GLU A 659 -15.38 2.60 -9.66
N LYS A 660 -15.43 2.35 -8.35
CA LYS A 660 -14.79 3.21 -7.35
C LYS A 660 -13.28 3.31 -7.51
N LYS A 661 -12.63 2.27 -8.02
CA LYS A 661 -11.20 2.28 -8.31
C LYS A 661 -10.89 3.12 -9.55
N LEU A 662 -11.60 2.89 -10.64
CA LEU A 662 -11.40 3.61 -11.89
C LEU A 662 -11.65 5.11 -11.72
N GLU A 663 -12.62 5.52 -10.90
CA GLU A 663 -12.86 6.95 -10.63
C GLU A 663 -11.69 7.60 -9.88
N ARG A 664 -11.10 6.90 -8.89
CA ARG A 664 -9.89 7.41 -8.20
C ARG A 664 -8.69 7.52 -9.14
N GLU A 665 -8.50 6.54 -10.01
CA GLU A 665 -7.42 6.56 -11.01
C GLU A 665 -7.62 7.72 -12.00
N ARG A 666 -8.87 7.96 -12.42
CA ARG A 666 -9.25 9.09 -13.27
C ARG A 666 -8.96 10.44 -12.64
N GLU A 667 -9.34 10.64 -11.38
CA GLU A 667 -9.03 11.87 -10.62
C GLU A 667 -7.52 12.14 -10.58
N ASN A 668 -6.71 11.10 -10.38
CA ASN A 668 -5.25 11.22 -10.37
C ASN A 668 -4.70 11.62 -11.75
N ILE A 669 -5.23 11.03 -12.84
CA ILE A 669 -4.85 11.39 -14.21
C ILE A 669 -5.17 12.85 -14.50
N ILE A 670 -6.38 13.31 -14.15
CA ILE A 670 -6.80 14.70 -14.36
C ILE A 670 -5.89 15.65 -13.56
N LYS A 671 -5.57 15.30 -12.31
CA LYS A 671 -4.66 16.09 -11.47
C LYS A 671 -3.26 16.21 -12.07
N GLU A 672 -2.71 15.11 -12.59
CA GLU A 672 -1.42 15.09 -13.29
C GLU A 672 -1.45 15.97 -14.55
N GLN A 673 -2.49 15.82 -15.37
CA GLN A 673 -2.66 16.60 -16.60
C GLN A 673 -2.83 18.11 -16.33
N ASN A 674 -3.57 18.48 -15.29
CA ASN A 674 -3.73 19.87 -14.87
C ASN A 674 -2.39 20.47 -14.40
N MET A 675 -1.59 19.73 -13.63
CA MET A 675 -0.24 20.18 -13.24
C MET A 675 0.66 20.43 -14.47
N MET A 676 0.60 19.55 -15.47
CA MET A 676 1.33 19.76 -16.73
C MET A 676 0.83 21.00 -17.49
N LEU A 677 -0.49 21.22 -17.51
CA LEU A 677 -1.10 22.36 -18.19
C LEU A 677 -0.68 23.68 -17.54
N GLU A 678 -0.73 23.76 -16.21
CA GLU A 678 -0.27 24.93 -15.45
C GLU A 678 1.20 25.25 -15.73
N HIS A 679 2.06 24.24 -15.78
CA HIS A 679 3.46 24.42 -16.10
C HIS A 679 3.67 24.93 -17.52
N LYS A 680 3.05 24.30 -18.53
CA LYS A 680 3.16 24.75 -19.93
C LYS A 680 2.64 26.18 -20.11
N LEU A 681 1.52 26.54 -19.47
CA LEU A 681 1.00 27.91 -19.48
C LEU A 681 1.96 28.91 -18.84
N LYS A 682 2.66 28.53 -17.76
CA LYS A 682 3.68 29.36 -17.13
C LYS A 682 4.85 29.60 -18.10
N VAL A 683 5.42 28.52 -18.66
CA VAL A 683 6.55 28.63 -19.60
C VAL A 683 6.17 29.48 -20.82
N GLN A 684 4.96 29.29 -21.36
CA GLN A 684 4.45 30.09 -22.47
C GLN A 684 4.41 31.58 -22.12
N ARG A 685 3.89 31.93 -20.94
CA ARG A 685 3.82 33.32 -20.47
C ARG A 685 5.21 33.94 -20.34
N ASP A 686 6.17 33.19 -19.80
CA ASP A 686 7.55 33.65 -19.64
C ASP A 686 8.20 33.91 -21.02
N LEU A 687 8.00 33.02 -22.00
CA LEU A 687 8.48 33.20 -23.37
C LEU A 687 7.89 34.44 -24.04
N LEU A 688 6.60 34.73 -23.83
CA LEU A 688 5.95 35.95 -24.34
C LEU A 688 6.53 37.21 -23.71
N ASN A 689 6.73 37.21 -22.40
CA ASN A 689 7.31 38.33 -21.66
C ASN A 689 8.78 38.60 -22.08
N GLU A 690 9.51 37.55 -22.43
CA GLU A 690 10.88 37.63 -22.96
C GLU A 690 10.94 37.99 -24.46
N GLY A 691 9.80 38.09 -25.16
CA GLY A 691 9.73 38.48 -26.57
C GLY A 691 9.82 37.33 -27.59
N PHE A 692 9.80 36.07 -27.16
CA PHE A 692 9.90 34.89 -28.01
C PHE A 692 8.53 34.42 -28.54
N ARG A 693 7.83 35.28 -29.29
CA ARG A 693 6.46 35.02 -29.80
C ARG A 693 6.34 33.72 -30.57
N LYS A 694 7.26 33.45 -31.52
CA LYS A 694 7.21 32.24 -32.35
C LYS A 694 7.25 30.95 -31.52
N LYS A 695 8.11 30.89 -30.49
CA LYS A 695 8.20 29.71 -29.61
C LYS A 695 6.98 29.56 -28.71
N SER A 696 6.44 30.69 -28.24
CA SER A 696 5.15 30.69 -27.53
C SER A 696 4.00 30.21 -28.41
N GLU A 697 4.03 30.51 -29.72
CA GLU A 697 3.03 30.06 -30.69
C GLU A 697 3.15 28.56 -30.96
N GLU A 698 4.37 28.02 -31.08
CA GLU A 698 4.64 26.59 -31.21
C GLU A 698 4.07 25.80 -30.00
N MET A 699 4.18 26.36 -28.78
CA MET A 699 3.64 25.75 -27.56
C MET A 699 2.10 25.76 -27.48
N ASN A 700 1.40 26.59 -28.27
CA ASN A 700 -0.08 26.62 -28.26
C ASN A 700 -0.66 25.27 -28.68
N GLU A 701 -0.02 24.57 -29.62
CA GLU A 701 -0.53 23.30 -30.11
C GLU A 701 -0.46 22.22 -29.02
N GLU A 702 0.65 22.15 -28.28
CA GLU A 702 0.80 21.23 -27.15
C GLU A 702 -0.24 21.53 -26.04
N ILE A 703 -0.46 22.81 -25.74
CA ILE A 703 -1.47 23.25 -24.76
C ILE A 703 -2.87 22.88 -25.23
N ARG A 704 -3.19 23.07 -26.51
CA ARG A 704 -4.48 22.71 -27.10
C ARG A 704 -4.71 21.20 -27.02
N GLN A 705 -3.72 20.40 -27.39
CA GLN A 705 -3.78 18.95 -27.30
C GLN A 705 -3.94 18.48 -25.85
N LEU A 706 -3.23 19.10 -24.90
CA LEU A 706 -3.37 18.76 -23.48
C LEU A 706 -4.74 19.13 -22.92
N LYS A 707 -5.30 20.30 -23.26
CA LYS A 707 -6.67 20.70 -22.89
C LYS A 707 -7.70 19.72 -23.44
N TYR A 708 -7.56 19.35 -24.71
CA TYR A 708 -8.41 18.33 -25.33
C TYR A 708 -8.30 17.00 -24.59
N ARG A 709 -7.09 16.55 -24.23
CA ARG A 709 -6.90 15.33 -23.42
C ARG A 709 -7.62 15.41 -22.09
N ILE A 710 -7.50 16.51 -21.35
CA ILE A 710 -8.20 16.73 -20.07
C ILE A 710 -9.71 16.62 -20.26
N GLU A 711 -10.27 17.36 -21.24
CA GLU A 711 -11.69 17.33 -21.55
C GLU A 711 -12.16 15.92 -21.96
N THR A 712 -11.36 15.19 -22.74
CA THR A 712 -11.69 13.80 -23.09
C THR A 712 -11.63 12.86 -21.90
N THR A 713 -10.71 13.05 -20.95
CA THR A 713 -10.64 12.26 -19.71
C THR A 713 -11.79 12.60 -18.77
N GLU A 714 -12.18 13.87 -18.66
CA GLU A 714 -13.33 14.37 -17.87
C GLU A 714 -14.69 13.94 -18.44
N ASN A 715 -14.79 13.73 -19.75
CA ASN A 715 -16.03 13.32 -20.41
C ASN A 715 -16.02 11.87 -20.92
N SER A 716 -14.97 11.09 -20.65
CA SER A 716 -14.82 9.76 -21.24
C SER A 716 -15.86 8.77 -20.70
N PRO A 717 -16.69 8.15 -21.56
CA PRO A 717 -17.45 6.96 -21.20
C PRO A 717 -16.58 5.68 -21.26
N SER A 718 -15.26 5.78 -21.47
CA SER A 718 -14.38 4.63 -21.67
C SER A 718 -14.37 3.67 -20.48
N PHE A 719 -14.49 4.18 -19.25
CA PHE A 719 -14.57 3.34 -18.06
C PHE A 719 -15.91 2.56 -18.01
N LEU A 720 -17.02 3.13 -18.51
CA LEU A 720 -18.28 2.39 -18.64
C LEU A 720 -18.13 1.23 -19.63
N GLN A 721 -17.41 1.43 -20.74
CA GLN A 721 -17.11 0.34 -21.69
C GLN A 721 -16.24 -0.73 -21.05
N VAL A 722 -15.27 -0.35 -20.19
CA VAL A 722 -14.47 -1.28 -19.40
C VAL A 722 -15.35 -2.10 -18.45
N LEU A 723 -16.26 -1.45 -17.73
CA LEU A 723 -17.19 -2.14 -16.81
C LEU A 723 -18.16 -3.05 -17.55
N GLU A 724 -18.73 -2.61 -18.68
CA GLU A 724 -19.61 -3.42 -19.53
C GLU A 724 -18.89 -4.65 -20.09
N ARG A 725 -17.67 -4.46 -20.63
CA ARG A 725 -16.85 -5.54 -21.15
C ARG A 725 -16.50 -6.53 -20.05
N PHE A 726 -16.00 -6.04 -18.92
CA PHE A 726 -15.67 -6.87 -17.76
C PHE A 726 -16.91 -7.66 -17.30
N GLY A 727 -18.05 -6.99 -17.13
CA GLY A 727 -19.30 -7.64 -16.75
C GLY A 727 -19.72 -8.75 -17.73
N SER A 728 -19.63 -8.51 -19.04
CA SER A 728 -19.97 -9.51 -20.06
C SER A 728 -19.02 -10.73 -20.04
N GLU A 729 -17.74 -10.51 -19.80
CA GLU A 729 -16.73 -11.56 -19.77
C GLU A 729 -16.80 -12.37 -18.46
N ILE A 730 -17.08 -11.74 -17.31
CA ILE A 730 -17.32 -12.47 -16.06
C ILE A 730 -18.55 -13.36 -16.14
N VAL A 731 -19.63 -12.90 -16.80
CA VAL A 731 -20.80 -13.76 -17.04
C VAL A 731 -20.40 -15.03 -17.79
N SER A 732 -19.50 -14.94 -18.77
CA SER A 732 -19.01 -16.10 -19.51
C SER A 732 -18.24 -17.11 -18.65
N ILE A 733 -17.54 -16.65 -17.59
CA ILE A 733 -16.84 -17.54 -16.64
C ILE A 733 -17.84 -18.38 -15.83
N PHE A 734 -19.01 -17.84 -15.50
CA PHE A 734 -20.02 -18.52 -14.70
C PHE A 734 -21.07 -19.27 -15.53
N THR A 735 -21.29 -18.90 -16.79
CA THR A 735 -22.22 -19.62 -17.68
C THR A 735 -21.53 -20.73 -18.45
N SER A 736 -21.86 -21.98 -18.15
CA SER A 736 -21.63 -23.09 -19.10
C SER A 736 -22.39 -22.84 -20.42
N PRO A 737 -21.98 -23.41 -21.57
CA PRO A 737 -22.54 -23.08 -22.89
C PRO A 737 -24.05 -23.35 -23.09
N GLY A 738 -24.79 -23.76 -22.06
CA GLY A 738 -26.15 -24.30 -22.16
C GLY A 738 -27.29 -23.48 -21.56
N ARG A 739 -27.10 -22.46 -20.71
CA ARG A 739 -28.26 -21.83 -20.02
C ARG A 739 -28.16 -20.31 -19.78
N ILE A 740 -29.05 -19.60 -20.47
CA ILE A 740 -29.72 -18.31 -20.19
C ILE A 740 -28.82 -17.05 -20.10
N ILE A 741 -28.65 -16.39 -21.26
CA ILE A 741 -27.96 -15.10 -21.45
C ILE A 741 -28.92 -13.89 -21.30
N GLY A 742 -30.24 -14.11 -21.17
CA GLY A 742 -31.23 -13.05 -21.40
C GLY A 742 -31.40 -11.97 -20.32
N ASN A 743 -31.18 -12.29 -19.04
CA ASN A 743 -31.55 -11.41 -17.93
C ASN A 743 -30.38 -10.66 -17.29
N ILE A 744 -29.15 -11.17 -17.39
CA ILE A 744 -27.97 -10.56 -16.76
C ILE A 744 -27.52 -9.32 -17.56
N ILE A 745 -27.52 -9.38 -18.89
CA ILE A 745 -27.19 -8.23 -19.76
C ILE A 745 -28.21 -7.09 -19.58
N LYS A 746 -29.48 -7.41 -19.31
CA LYS A 746 -30.52 -6.39 -19.03
C LYS A 746 -30.34 -5.72 -17.67
N GLY A 747 -29.90 -6.45 -16.64
CA GLY A 747 -29.58 -5.89 -15.33
C GLY A 747 -28.38 -4.94 -15.40
N VAL A 748 -27.30 -5.36 -16.05
CA VAL A 748 -26.07 -4.56 -16.24
C VAL A 748 -26.37 -3.30 -17.09
N SER A 749 -27.07 -3.42 -18.21
CA SER A 749 -27.47 -2.25 -19.01
C SER A 749 -28.50 -1.33 -18.33
N SER A 750 -29.30 -1.85 -17.38
CA SER A 750 -30.23 -1.02 -16.59
C SER A 750 -29.53 -0.24 -15.47
N LEU A 751 -28.42 -0.76 -14.94
CA LEU A 751 -27.55 -0.06 -14.00
C LEU A 751 -26.82 1.11 -14.67
N PHE A 752 -26.38 0.94 -15.93
CA PHE A 752 -25.69 1.99 -16.69
C PHE A 752 -26.62 3.02 -17.36
N LYS A 753 -27.93 2.79 -17.39
CA LYS A 753 -28.92 3.74 -17.97
C LYS A 753 -29.50 4.74 -16.98
N LYS A 754 -29.04 4.75 -15.72
CA LYS A 754 -29.64 5.57 -14.65
C LYS A 754 -28.85 6.79 -14.20
N ASN A 755 -27.74 7.16 -14.86
CA ASN A 755 -27.02 8.41 -14.63
C ASN A 755 -27.00 9.27 -15.89
#